data_AF-A0A9E3MIL8-F1
#
_entry.id   AF-A0A9E3MIL8-F1
#
_cell.length_a   1.000
_cell.length_b   1.000
_cell.length_c   1.000
_cell.angle_alpha   90.00
_cell.angle_beta   90.00
_cell.angle_gamma   90.00
#
_symmetry.space_group_name_H-M   'P 1'
#
loop_
_entity.id
_entity.type
_entity.pdbx_description
1 polymer ?
#
loop_
_entity_poly.entity_id
_entity_poly.type
_entity_poly.pdbx_seq_one_letter_code
_entity_poly.pdbx_strand_id
1 'polypeptide(L)'
;MNSRRSLSSRRILITATLSASLLLASQSSQASTLSWDADAVFNNGTLGGTGTWNTSTANWDNASTDTTWATNTITGDTALFAGTAGTATLGTAINALGLQFTTTGYTIATGTNALTLGAGGIDASGLSSGTTTISGTGALTLGAAQSWNVGSGATLAVSTPVATGGFLLTNSGAGTTTVSGIISGTGGVTQSGLGTLTLSGVNTFTGGLTISGGTVSIATNTALGGALGTAGAVSLNGGTLTTTAGITNTHAITVGASGGTINVTTTGQYFFNTANTLLGSGALTVTGNGTLTANTGNLRLAQTNTYSGNVTLQSGGIFEYGIANAVASGATFTLSNQGELSVNSGVTLANNITVSGGTNSVLSFENGTTGIFSGGITLNANAIIGLRDWYAYATVRSGTISGNITGTGGLTVNSGSGTGGLLTLSGTNTYSGGTAITSSTTQFAKLVSMPSSGTVVANSGGTVAVNAGGTGEWTNGTSGAGTIGGLYAGTGGQGNTVTLNSGSAVGIDTTNAGGSLTYAGDITNTGVGLTKLGTGTLVLTGANTFTGATTISAGTLQYSGAGTMSTGSALTTASGGTLSLLADANTTFTPASYTGSGSNTIAVNQLTGAGAGKTLTLATAANLVSSGGTLTVSSTSGDTLLLNSQLNYPGALTVTLSGANLTLNAGTNYNGVTGGPLLTVNAGSNTLLINGTVTTGSNRWAGVQVNTGTLTLANGQAGGSSTNNGLYATLSGGTLNLNNAAAIGGAAAGNNLTLNSGTLDNTSGAAITLSKNPAVTLGGNFAFSTSAGTALNNLNLGTGTVTNSGNRTITLNGAGALTFGGAMTNTLAGNNTLTVNNGTGTTSTSVVKFGSYALSNSATSYVDTITGSGNVNITGAVTNGGTATASGLTYSGTGTLTLSGTNTYAGATTVSAGALNVTGSLASGSAVSVASGATLRGTGTVNGATTIASGGILAAGTSASSIGTLTFSSTLDTTGATVSLKLNSTGGTFDLLTSSGAVTLGSATLSLSDTGSGSWTGTSSAFSILHGSSIAGTFTGLSDGSSISVGSNSFTINYTGTDVTLTASAIPEPATYAAIFGVLAMAGACWQRRRVAVPV
;
A
#
# COMPACT_ATOMS: atom_id res chain seq x y z
N MET A 1 46.22 50.12 26.27
CA MET A 1 47.68 50.32 26.20
C MET A 1 48.37 48.97 26.36
N ASN A 2 48.93 48.42 25.28
CA ASN A 2 50.28 47.84 25.27
C ASN A 2 50.57 47.28 23.88
N SER A 3 51.57 47.90 23.27
CA SER A 3 52.17 47.60 21.98
C SER A 3 52.96 46.29 22.02
N ARG A 4 52.71 45.39 21.07
CA ARG A 4 53.68 44.37 20.65
C ARG A 4 53.69 44.22 19.12
N ARG A 5 54.51 45.08 18.52
CA ARG A 5 55.40 44.90 17.36
C ARG A 5 55.01 43.84 16.32
N SER A 6 54.51 44.37 15.20
CA SER A 6 54.58 43.81 13.85
C SER A 6 56.02 43.43 13.47
N LEU A 7 56.21 42.18 13.06
CA LEU A 7 57.33 41.71 12.23
C LEU A 7 56.70 41.05 10.99
N SER A 8 56.15 41.89 10.12
CA SER A 8 55.78 41.54 8.77
C SER A 8 56.93 41.91 7.82
N SER A 9 57.20 40.99 6.89
CA SER A 9 57.82 41.25 5.59
C SER A 9 59.31 41.61 5.56
N ARG A 10 60.17 40.57 5.47
CA ARG A 10 61.43 40.53 4.67
C ARG A 10 62.15 39.19 4.92
N ARG A 11 61.69 38.12 4.27
CA ARG A 11 62.47 36.86 4.13
C ARG A 11 61.94 35.97 3.00
N ILE A 12 61.76 36.54 1.82
CA ILE A 12 61.60 35.78 0.56
C ILE A 12 62.34 36.58 -0.52
N LEU A 13 63.64 36.30 -0.70
CA LEU A 13 64.35 36.32 -1.98
C LEU A 13 65.80 35.85 -1.72
N ILE A 14 66.31 35.00 -2.60
CA ILE A 14 67.71 34.57 -2.73
C ILE A 14 68.10 33.32 -1.90
N THR A 15 67.82 32.14 -2.47
CA THR A 15 68.72 30.96 -2.42
C THR A 15 68.70 30.28 -3.78
N ALA A 16 69.26 30.96 -4.77
CA ALA A 16 69.70 30.39 -6.04
C ALA A 16 70.96 31.19 -6.42
N THR A 17 72.13 30.71 -5.96
CA THR A 17 73.52 31.08 -6.30
C THR A 17 74.41 31.10 -5.04
N LEU A 18 74.80 29.93 -4.52
CA LEU A 18 76.05 29.82 -3.76
C LEU A 18 76.52 28.35 -3.61
N SER A 19 76.84 27.68 -4.72
CA SER A 19 77.62 26.42 -4.72
C SER A 19 78.51 26.32 -5.96
N ALA A 20 79.13 27.41 -6.37
CA ALA A 20 80.05 27.41 -7.52
C ALA A 20 81.24 28.31 -7.23
N SER A 21 81.97 28.06 -6.14
CA SER A 21 83.33 28.57 -5.90
C SER A 21 83.85 28.00 -4.58
N LEU A 22 84.33 26.74 -4.58
CA LEU A 22 85.57 26.29 -3.90
C LEU A 22 85.70 24.75 -3.95
N LEU A 23 86.14 24.19 -5.09
CA LEU A 23 86.86 22.91 -5.11
C LEU A 23 87.68 22.81 -6.40
N LEU A 24 88.87 23.42 -6.41
CA LEU A 24 89.93 23.01 -7.33
C LEU A 24 90.61 21.77 -6.73
N ALA A 25 90.17 20.59 -7.15
CA ALA A 25 90.97 19.37 -7.12
C ALA A 25 90.44 18.40 -8.20
N SER A 26 91.32 18.07 -9.15
CA SER A 26 91.15 17.18 -10.32
C SER A 26 90.04 17.54 -11.32
N GLN A 27 90.43 17.87 -12.55
CA GLN A 27 89.53 17.84 -13.70
C GLN A 27 89.06 16.39 -13.92
N SER A 28 87.86 16.04 -13.44
CA SER A 28 87.12 14.95 -14.07
C SER A 28 86.73 15.45 -15.47
N SER A 29 87.14 14.72 -16.49
CA SER A 29 86.67 14.82 -17.88
C SER A 29 85.24 15.35 -17.95
N GLN A 30 84.98 16.42 -18.70
CA GLN A 30 83.60 16.77 -19.06
C GLN A 30 82.96 15.56 -19.75
N ALA A 31 81.73 15.24 -19.37
CA ALA A 31 80.87 14.32 -20.09
C ALA A 31 80.73 14.80 -21.54
N SER A 32 81.01 13.93 -22.52
CA SER A 32 80.78 14.25 -23.93
C SER A 32 79.37 13.82 -24.34
N THR A 33 78.79 14.49 -25.34
CA THR A 33 77.54 14.04 -25.98
C THR A 33 77.90 13.18 -27.19
N LEU A 34 77.43 11.94 -27.20
CA LEU A 34 77.68 10.99 -28.29
C LEU A 34 76.38 10.75 -29.06
N SER A 35 76.41 10.86 -30.38
CA SER A 35 75.23 10.68 -31.24
C SER A 35 75.08 9.23 -31.67
N TRP A 36 73.87 8.68 -31.60
CA TRP A 36 73.58 7.30 -32.01
C TRP A 36 73.79 7.13 -33.52
N ASP A 37 74.64 6.17 -33.89
CA ASP A 37 74.89 5.78 -35.27
C ASP A 37 74.85 4.25 -35.39
N ALA A 38 73.75 3.72 -35.93
CA ALA A 38 73.52 2.28 -35.94
C ALA A 38 74.33 1.52 -37.01
N ASP A 39 74.82 2.20 -38.06
CA ASP A 39 75.55 1.54 -39.15
C ASP A 39 77.06 1.39 -38.86
N ALA A 40 77.55 2.10 -37.84
CA ALA A 40 78.96 2.14 -37.42
C ALA A 40 79.91 2.58 -38.56
N VAL A 41 79.42 3.43 -39.47
CA VAL A 41 80.18 4.02 -40.57
C VAL A 41 80.23 5.56 -40.46
N PHE A 42 81.33 6.03 -39.86
CA PHE A 42 81.59 7.46 -39.69
C PHE A 42 81.46 8.27 -40.99
N ASN A 43 80.83 9.44 -40.90
CA ASN A 43 80.63 10.40 -42.00
C ASN A 43 79.83 9.88 -43.21
N ASN A 44 79.04 8.81 -43.06
CA ASN A 44 78.11 8.35 -44.11
C ASN A 44 76.83 9.22 -44.26
N GLY A 45 76.76 10.34 -43.53
CA GLY A 45 75.64 11.29 -43.59
C GLY A 45 74.33 10.76 -42.99
N THR A 46 74.34 9.59 -42.35
CA THR A 46 73.15 8.89 -41.86
C THR A 46 73.26 8.63 -40.36
N LEU A 47 73.07 9.65 -39.52
CA LEU A 47 72.92 9.41 -38.08
C LEU A 47 71.61 8.66 -37.80
N GLY A 48 71.61 7.81 -36.77
CA GLY A 48 70.43 7.12 -36.28
C GLY A 48 70.28 5.67 -36.75
N GLY A 49 69.04 5.17 -36.77
CA GLY A 49 68.69 3.84 -37.25
C GLY A 49 68.50 2.78 -36.15
N THR A 50 68.32 1.53 -36.57
CA THR A 50 68.06 0.38 -35.67
C THR A 50 69.32 -0.44 -35.48
N GLY A 51 69.73 -0.68 -34.22
CA GLY A 51 70.97 -1.38 -33.91
C GLY A 51 71.08 -1.81 -32.44
N THR A 52 72.21 -2.42 -32.08
CA THR A 52 72.48 -2.87 -30.70
C THR A 52 73.36 -1.87 -29.96
N TRP A 53 72.92 -1.38 -28.81
CA TRP A 53 73.72 -0.58 -27.88
C TRP A 53 74.44 -1.52 -26.91
N ASN A 54 75.75 -1.63 -27.07
CA ASN A 54 76.65 -2.33 -26.15
C ASN A 54 77.94 -1.50 -25.95
N THR A 55 78.88 -2.00 -25.16
CA THR A 55 80.13 -1.29 -24.84
C THR A 55 81.30 -1.62 -25.77
N SER A 56 81.08 -2.45 -26.79
CA SER A 56 82.13 -3.00 -27.67
C SER A 56 81.99 -2.64 -29.15
N THR A 57 80.77 -2.29 -29.61
CA THR A 57 80.51 -1.88 -31.00
C THR A 57 80.61 -0.36 -31.14
N ALA A 58 81.24 0.10 -32.21
CA ALA A 58 81.48 1.51 -32.48
C ALA A 58 80.25 2.19 -33.08
N ASN A 59 79.14 2.23 -32.33
CA ASN A 59 77.83 2.71 -32.80
C ASN A 59 77.49 4.12 -32.28
N TRP A 60 78.51 4.92 -31.98
CA TRP A 60 78.37 6.24 -31.37
C TRP A 60 79.30 7.25 -32.04
N ASP A 61 78.75 8.26 -32.69
CA ASP A 61 79.50 9.36 -33.30
C ASP A 61 79.86 10.43 -32.26
N ASN A 62 81.16 10.72 -32.11
CA ASN A 62 81.68 11.79 -31.25
C ASN A 62 81.97 13.10 -32.00
N ALA A 63 81.40 13.27 -33.20
CA ALA A 63 81.62 14.32 -34.18
C ALA A 63 83.02 14.32 -34.86
N SER A 64 83.88 13.35 -34.54
CA SER A 64 85.21 13.20 -35.14
C SER A 64 85.48 11.79 -35.68
N THR A 65 84.90 10.76 -35.07
CA THR A 65 84.95 9.35 -35.44
C THR A 65 83.80 8.60 -34.77
N ASP A 66 83.41 7.46 -35.33
CA ASP A 66 82.59 6.49 -34.59
C ASP A 66 83.41 5.80 -33.50
N THR A 67 82.82 5.70 -32.32
CA THR A 67 83.44 5.14 -31.12
C THR A 67 82.49 4.18 -30.40
N THR A 68 83.05 3.36 -29.52
CA THR A 68 82.28 2.49 -28.61
C THR A 68 81.72 3.28 -27.43
N TRP A 69 80.69 2.77 -26.76
CA TRP A 69 80.21 3.30 -25.48
C TRP A 69 81.18 2.96 -24.33
N ALA A 70 82.35 3.58 -24.33
CA ALA A 70 83.47 3.20 -23.47
C ALA A 70 83.28 3.65 -22.01
N THR A 71 82.65 4.80 -21.76
CA THR A 71 82.44 5.35 -20.42
C THR A 71 81.11 4.86 -19.84
N ASN A 72 81.02 3.54 -19.61
CA ASN A 72 79.80 2.89 -19.08
C ASN A 72 79.56 3.20 -17.58
N THR A 73 79.44 4.48 -17.23
CA THR A 73 79.28 5.03 -15.87
C THR A 73 78.22 6.13 -15.85
N ILE A 74 77.60 6.36 -14.68
CA ILE A 74 76.53 7.36 -14.52
C ILE A 74 77.03 8.83 -14.54
N THR A 75 78.34 9.05 -14.51
CA THR A 75 78.97 10.38 -14.67
C THR A 75 79.70 10.52 -16.01
N GLY A 76 79.55 9.54 -16.91
CA GLY A 76 80.19 9.48 -18.21
C GLY A 76 79.42 10.27 -19.27
N ASP A 77 79.23 9.70 -20.45
CA ASP A 77 78.69 10.39 -21.62
C ASP A 77 77.15 10.49 -21.65
N THR A 78 76.63 11.46 -22.41
CA THR A 78 75.19 11.62 -22.72
C THR A 78 74.89 11.02 -24.08
N ALA A 79 73.86 10.18 -24.17
CA ALA A 79 73.44 9.53 -25.41
C ALA A 79 72.44 10.42 -26.18
N LEU A 80 72.84 10.93 -27.34
CA LEU A 80 72.00 11.75 -28.22
C LEU A 80 71.39 10.91 -29.35
N PHE A 81 70.07 10.90 -29.43
CA PHE A 81 69.30 10.26 -30.49
C PHE A 81 68.76 11.33 -31.46
N ALA A 82 69.46 11.47 -32.58
CA ALA A 82 69.20 12.42 -33.66
C ALA A 82 69.16 11.70 -35.02
N GLY A 83 68.89 12.38 -36.14
CA GLY A 83 68.88 11.73 -37.46
C GLY A 83 67.69 10.78 -37.66
N THR A 84 67.89 9.66 -38.34
CA THR A 84 66.83 8.70 -38.72
C THR A 84 66.35 7.90 -37.52
N ALA A 85 65.06 8.00 -37.17
CA ALA A 85 64.50 7.25 -36.04
C ALA A 85 64.65 5.72 -36.20
N GLY A 86 64.87 5.03 -35.09
CA GLY A 86 65.00 3.56 -35.05
C GLY A 86 64.98 2.98 -33.64
N THR A 87 65.28 1.68 -33.52
CA THR A 87 65.36 0.99 -32.23
C THR A 87 66.81 0.75 -31.79
N ALA A 88 67.22 1.32 -30.67
CA ALA A 88 68.48 0.99 -30.00
C ALA A 88 68.25 -0.08 -28.93
N THR A 89 68.67 -1.32 -29.20
CA THR A 89 68.46 -2.46 -28.30
C THR A 89 69.67 -2.68 -27.40
N LEU A 90 69.48 -2.74 -26.08
CA LEU A 90 70.57 -2.96 -25.13
C LEU A 90 71.09 -4.40 -25.22
N GLY A 91 72.34 -4.56 -25.68
CA GLY A 91 73.04 -5.85 -25.71
C GLY A 91 73.65 -6.24 -24.36
N THR A 92 73.91 -5.26 -23.50
CA THR A 92 74.45 -5.41 -22.14
C THR A 92 73.80 -4.39 -21.20
N ALA A 93 74.09 -4.45 -19.90
CA ALA A 93 73.72 -3.37 -18.99
C ALA A 93 74.48 -2.08 -19.36
N ILE A 94 73.76 -0.96 -19.45
CA ILE A 94 74.29 0.33 -19.88
C ILE A 94 74.13 1.35 -18.75
N ASN A 95 75.18 2.10 -18.48
CA ASN A 95 75.15 3.30 -17.64
C ASN A 95 75.51 4.52 -18.49
N ALA A 96 74.74 5.60 -18.35
CA ALA A 96 74.93 6.86 -19.06
C ALA A 96 74.71 8.06 -18.12
N LEU A 97 75.25 9.23 -18.44
CA LEU A 97 74.87 10.46 -17.74
C LEU A 97 73.39 10.78 -17.95
N GLY A 98 72.91 10.67 -19.19
CA GLY A 98 71.52 10.90 -19.56
C GLY A 98 71.23 10.53 -21.02
N LEU A 99 69.98 10.68 -21.43
CA LEU A 99 69.51 10.51 -22.81
C LEU A 99 69.00 11.84 -23.34
N GLN A 100 69.33 12.19 -24.58
CA GLN A 100 68.82 13.36 -25.28
C GLN A 100 68.15 12.94 -26.60
N PHE A 101 66.98 13.50 -26.91
CA PHE A 101 66.23 13.21 -28.13
C PHE A 101 65.95 14.50 -28.90
N THR A 102 66.39 14.54 -30.16
CA THR A 102 66.07 15.63 -31.10
C THR A 102 65.25 15.15 -32.29
N THR A 103 65.09 13.84 -32.47
CA THR A 103 64.15 13.24 -33.43
C THR A 103 63.09 12.40 -32.69
N THR A 104 61.84 12.48 -33.14
CA THR A 104 60.74 11.64 -32.62
C THR A 104 60.77 10.23 -33.24
N GLY A 105 60.19 9.23 -32.55
CA GLY A 105 60.01 7.86 -33.06
C GLY A 105 61.09 6.88 -32.62
N TYR A 106 62.07 7.34 -31.85
CA TYR A 106 63.10 6.47 -31.28
C TYR A 106 62.54 5.51 -30.24
N THR A 107 63.04 4.27 -30.24
CA THR A 107 62.78 3.29 -29.19
C THR A 107 64.09 2.81 -28.56
N ILE A 108 64.21 2.92 -27.25
CA ILE A 108 65.28 2.27 -26.47
C ILE A 108 64.72 0.96 -25.92
N ALA A 109 65.16 -0.17 -26.48
CA ALA A 109 64.71 -1.49 -26.08
C ALA A 109 65.69 -2.09 -25.06
N THR A 110 65.33 -2.08 -23.77
CA THR A 110 66.19 -2.60 -22.69
C THR A 110 66.35 -4.12 -22.70
N GLY A 111 65.44 -4.85 -23.35
CA GLY A 111 65.42 -6.32 -23.26
C GLY A 111 65.29 -6.74 -21.81
N THR A 112 66.22 -7.56 -21.31
CA THR A 112 66.38 -7.89 -19.87
C THR A 112 67.49 -7.10 -19.18
N ASN A 113 68.22 -6.26 -19.93
CA ASN A 113 69.39 -5.52 -19.44
C ASN A 113 68.98 -4.21 -18.74
N ALA A 114 69.70 -3.84 -17.68
CA ALA A 114 69.44 -2.58 -16.98
C ALA A 114 69.99 -1.37 -17.76
N LEU A 115 69.22 -0.28 -17.77
CA LEU A 115 69.66 1.04 -18.22
C LEU A 115 69.74 1.96 -16.98
N THR A 116 70.93 2.32 -16.54
CA THR A 116 71.11 3.22 -15.39
C THR A 116 71.47 4.62 -15.89
N LEU A 117 70.70 5.65 -15.52
CA LEU A 117 71.05 7.03 -15.88
C LEU A 117 71.48 7.84 -14.65
N GLY A 118 72.49 8.68 -14.83
CA GLY A 118 72.96 9.64 -13.85
C GLY A 118 72.13 10.92 -13.82
N ALA A 119 72.76 12.03 -13.42
CA ALA A 119 72.09 13.31 -13.19
C ALA A 119 71.58 14.01 -14.46
N GLY A 120 71.97 13.54 -15.66
CA GLY A 120 71.50 14.08 -16.94
C GLY A 120 70.06 13.71 -17.27
N GLY A 121 69.52 12.62 -16.71
CA GLY A 121 68.12 12.23 -16.88
C GLY A 121 67.71 11.98 -18.33
N ILE A 122 66.52 12.42 -18.72
CA ILE A 122 65.99 12.28 -20.08
C ILE A 122 65.57 13.66 -20.58
N ASP A 123 66.18 14.13 -21.66
CA ASP A 123 65.85 15.40 -22.31
C ASP A 123 65.28 15.17 -23.71
N ALA A 124 63.97 15.32 -23.84
CA ALA A 124 63.22 15.36 -25.09
C ALA A 124 62.55 16.73 -25.27
N SER A 125 63.11 17.79 -24.69
CA SER A 125 62.52 19.14 -24.72
C SER A 125 62.53 19.79 -26.10
N GLY A 126 63.44 19.35 -26.98
CA GLY A 126 63.51 19.78 -28.38
C GLY A 126 62.38 19.23 -29.27
N LEU A 127 61.56 18.29 -28.78
CA LEU A 127 60.47 17.69 -29.55
C LEU A 127 59.15 18.46 -29.34
N SER A 128 58.47 18.80 -30.44
CA SER A 128 57.14 19.45 -30.41
C SER A 128 55.98 18.50 -30.73
N SER A 129 56.27 17.27 -31.15
CA SER A 129 55.27 16.25 -31.49
C SER A 129 55.88 14.85 -31.51
N GLY A 130 55.01 13.84 -31.58
CA GLY A 130 55.40 12.43 -31.73
C GLY A 130 55.78 11.76 -30.41
N THR A 131 56.26 10.52 -30.48
CA THR A 131 56.54 9.67 -29.31
C THR A 131 57.95 9.11 -29.35
N THR A 132 58.65 9.18 -28.22
CA THR A 132 59.88 8.44 -27.94
C THR A 132 59.60 7.38 -26.88
N THR A 133 60.12 6.16 -27.06
CA THR A 133 59.77 5.00 -26.23
C THR A 133 60.99 4.41 -25.53
N ILE A 134 60.83 4.00 -24.27
CA ILE A 134 61.74 3.10 -23.55
C ILE A 134 60.95 1.85 -23.16
N SER A 135 61.34 0.68 -23.68
CA SER A 135 60.56 -0.56 -23.55
C SER A 135 61.42 -1.77 -23.23
N GLY A 136 60.82 -2.81 -22.64
CA GLY A 136 61.51 -4.02 -22.21
C GLY A 136 61.21 -4.40 -20.76
N THR A 137 61.83 -5.46 -20.26
CA THR A 137 61.70 -5.94 -18.87
C THR A 137 62.89 -5.56 -17.99
N GLY A 138 64.03 -5.20 -18.60
CA GLY A 138 65.19 -4.64 -17.92
C GLY A 138 64.88 -3.25 -17.37
N ALA A 139 65.28 -3.01 -16.13
CA ALA A 139 64.90 -1.81 -15.38
C ALA A 139 65.62 -0.55 -15.88
N LEU A 140 64.87 0.55 -15.99
CA LEU A 140 65.41 1.91 -16.03
C LEU A 140 65.73 2.35 -14.60
N THR A 141 67.01 2.40 -14.24
CA THR A 141 67.47 2.69 -12.87
C THR A 141 67.96 4.11 -12.74
N LEU A 142 67.56 4.79 -11.66
CA LEU A 142 68.10 6.09 -11.28
C LEU A 142 69.41 5.91 -10.52
N GLY A 143 70.53 6.28 -11.14
CA GLY A 143 71.85 6.33 -10.48
C GLY A 143 72.11 7.64 -9.73
N ALA A 144 71.29 8.66 -9.99
CA ALA A 144 71.24 9.94 -9.29
C ALA A 144 69.81 10.51 -9.39
N ALA A 145 69.54 11.66 -8.75
CA ALA A 145 68.29 12.39 -8.98
C ALA A 145 68.18 12.78 -10.45
N GLN A 146 67.02 12.55 -11.06
CA GLN A 146 66.79 12.76 -12.49
C GLN A 146 65.70 13.79 -12.75
N SER A 147 65.87 14.54 -13.84
CA SER A 147 64.82 15.35 -14.46
C SER A 147 64.50 14.77 -15.84
N TRP A 148 63.22 14.52 -16.10
CA TRP A 148 62.70 14.14 -17.40
C TRP A 148 61.97 15.33 -18.00
N ASN A 149 62.48 15.83 -19.12
CA ASN A 149 62.01 17.05 -19.75
C ASN A 149 61.49 16.76 -21.17
N VAL A 150 60.18 16.73 -21.34
CA VAL A 150 59.52 16.47 -22.64
C VAL A 150 58.93 17.77 -23.18
N GLY A 151 59.18 18.07 -24.46
CA GLY A 151 58.69 19.29 -25.09
C GLY A 151 57.17 19.29 -25.33
N SER A 152 56.57 20.47 -25.43
CA SER A 152 55.12 20.63 -25.59
C SER A 152 54.61 19.92 -26.84
N GLY A 153 53.65 19.01 -26.69
CA GLY A 153 53.07 18.22 -27.78
C GLY A 153 53.78 16.88 -28.07
N ALA A 154 54.97 16.65 -27.52
CA ALA A 154 55.67 15.37 -27.61
C ALA A 154 55.29 14.41 -26.45
N THR A 155 55.57 13.12 -26.63
CA THR A 155 55.32 12.07 -25.65
C THR A 155 56.59 11.25 -25.36
N LEU A 156 56.90 11.02 -24.09
CA LEU A 156 57.81 9.97 -23.65
C LEU A 156 56.99 8.79 -23.11
N ALA A 157 57.14 7.60 -23.69
CA ALA A 157 56.47 6.38 -23.25
C ALA A 157 57.47 5.42 -22.61
N VAL A 158 57.30 5.07 -21.34
CA VAL A 158 58.18 4.17 -20.58
C VAL A 158 57.38 2.96 -20.11
N SER A 159 57.64 1.79 -20.69
CA SER A 159 57.00 0.53 -20.30
C SER A 159 57.90 -0.40 -19.48
N THR A 160 59.19 -0.08 -19.37
CA THR A 160 60.12 -0.79 -18.49
C THR A 160 59.86 -0.47 -17.01
N PRO A 161 60.19 -1.38 -16.07
CA PRO A 161 60.21 -1.03 -14.65
C PRO A 161 61.18 0.14 -14.40
N VAL A 162 60.79 1.10 -13.57
CA VAL A 162 61.61 2.24 -13.18
C VAL A 162 62.04 2.08 -11.72
N ALA A 163 63.34 1.93 -11.47
CA ALA A 163 63.88 1.75 -10.14
C ALA A 163 64.48 3.07 -9.63
N THR A 164 63.86 3.69 -8.62
CA THR A 164 64.30 5.00 -8.10
C THR A 164 65.54 4.93 -7.20
N GLY A 165 65.84 3.77 -6.58
CA GLY A 165 67.05 3.56 -5.77
C GLY A 165 67.25 4.48 -4.55
N GLY A 166 66.26 5.32 -4.21
CA GLY A 166 66.36 6.38 -3.20
C GLY A 166 66.45 7.79 -3.76
N PHE A 167 66.56 7.94 -5.08
CA PHE A 167 66.67 9.23 -5.77
C PHE A 167 65.32 9.77 -6.24
N LEU A 168 65.22 11.09 -6.33
CA LEU A 168 64.03 11.76 -6.82
C LEU A 168 63.92 11.67 -8.35
N LEU A 169 62.77 11.23 -8.85
CA LEU A 169 62.39 11.37 -10.25
C LEU A 169 61.53 12.62 -10.43
N THR A 170 62.00 13.60 -11.22
CA THR A 170 61.25 14.83 -11.51
C THR A 170 60.81 14.86 -12.96
N ASN A 171 59.52 14.96 -13.23
CA ASN A 171 58.99 15.29 -14.55
C ASN A 171 58.86 16.82 -14.66
N SER A 172 59.68 17.43 -15.51
CA SER A 172 59.80 18.89 -15.66
C SER A 172 59.26 19.41 -16.99
N GLY A 173 58.86 18.51 -17.89
CA GLY A 173 58.43 18.83 -19.25
C GLY A 173 57.06 19.48 -19.37
N ALA A 174 56.82 20.12 -20.52
CA ALA A 174 55.52 20.63 -20.96
C ALA A 174 54.72 19.58 -21.77
N GLY A 175 55.37 18.51 -22.23
CA GLY A 175 54.76 17.40 -22.97
C GLY A 175 54.15 16.31 -22.10
N THR A 176 53.85 15.16 -22.71
CA THR A 176 53.29 14.01 -22.00
C THR A 176 54.39 13.01 -21.66
N THR A 177 54.39 12.52 -20.42
CA THR A 177 55.21 11.40 -19.99
C THR A 177 54.27 10.29 -19.52
N THR A 178 54.28 9.14 -20.18
CA THR A 178 53.46 7.98 -19.83
C THR A 178 54.35 6.88 -19.29
N VAL A 179 54.17 6.51 -18.02
CA VAL A 179 54.89 5.41 -17.38
C VAL A 179 53.90 4.29 -17.07
N SER A 180 54.00 3.22 -17.85
CA SER A 180 53.19 2.01 -17.67
C SER A 180 53.93 0.90 -16.92
N GLY A 181 55.25 0.95 -16.90
CA GLY A 181 56.06 0.12 -16.01
C GLY A 181 55.90 0.50 -14.53
N ILE A 182 56.24 -0.44 -13.65
CA ILE A 182 56.20 -0.20 -12.20
C ILE A 182 57.34 0.75 -11.81
N ILE A 183 57.00 1.87 -11.15
CA ILE A 183 57.97 2.70 -10.44
C ILE A 183 58.15 2.15 -9.02
N SER A 184 59.38 1.88 -8.61
CA SER A 184 59.71 1.23 -7.32
C SER A 184 60.88 1.90 -6.60
N GLY A 185 61.09 1.57 -5.33
CA GLY A 185 62.22 2.03 -4.50
C GLY A 185 61.84 3.08 -3.44
N THR A 186 62.84 3.62 -2.73
CA THR A 186 62.62 4.60 -1.65
C THR A 186 62.59 6.05 -2.12
N GLY A 187 62.92 6.30 -3.38
CA GLY A 187 62.87 7.63 -3.98
C GLY A 187 61.43 8.11 -4.23
N GLY A 188 61.26 9.42 -4.32
CA GLY A 188 59.97 10.05 -4.62
C GLY A 188 59.79 10.33 -6.12
N VAL A 189 58.57 10.73 -6.48
CA VAL A 189 58.22 11.24 -7.82
C VAL A 189 57.71 12.67 -7.68
N THR A 190 58.19 13.59 -8.52
CA THR A 190 57.73 14.98 -8.57
C THR A 190 57.26 15.32 -9.98
N GLN A 191 56.05 15.87 -10.10
CA GLN A 191 55.56 16.54 -11.29
C GLN A 191 55.66 18.05 -11.07
N SER A 192 56.62 18.69 -11.74
CA SER A 192 56.86 20.14 -11.67
C SER A 192 56.65 20.86 -13.00
N GLY A 193 56.69 20.12 -14.12
CA GLY A 193 56.43 20.65 -15.45
C GLY A 193 54.95 20.97 -15.69
N LEU A 194 54.67 21.73 -16.77
CA LEU A 194 53.30 22.09 -17.16
C LEU A 194 52.54 20.95 -17.87
N GLY A 195 53.25 19.88 -18.25
CA GLY A 195 52.71 18.76 -19.02
C GLY A 195 51.93 17.74 -18.20
N THR A 196 51.70 16.57 -18.79
CA THR A 196 50.94 15.47 -18.17
C THR A 196 51.85 14.28 -17.87
N LEU A 197 51.89 13.84 -16.62
CA LEU A 197 52.49 12.57 -16.20
C LEU A 197 51.38 11.53 -16.02
N THR A 198 51.29 10.55 -16.91
CA THR A 198 50.35 9.43 -16.80
C THR A 198 51.02 8.26 -16.10
N LEU A 199 50.46 7.81 -14.98
CA LEU A 199 50.92 6.65 -14.22
C LEU A 199 49.88 5.54 -14.30
N SER A 200 50.23 4.43 -14.94
CA SER A 200 49.32 3.26 -15.07
C SER A 200 49.86 1.98 -14.45
N GLY A 201 51.13 1.95 -14.06
CA GLY A 201 51.73 0.83 -13.32
C GLY A 201 51.21 0.71 -11.89
N VAL A 202 51.33 -0.50 -11.31
CA VAL A 202 51.14 -0.72 -9.87
C VAL A 202 52.40 -0.26 -9.15
N ASN A 203 52.44 1.03 -8.81
CA ASN A 203 53.65 1.67 -8.32
C ASN A 203 53.92 1.34 -6.85
N THR A 204 55.19 1.12 -6.52
CA THR A 204 55.64 0.72 -5.17
C THR A 204 56.70 1.65 -4.56
N PHE A 205 56.92 2.82 -5.17
CA PHE A 205 57.84 3.81 -4.61
C PHE A 205 57.31 4.38 -3.29
N THR A 206 58.20 4.60 -2.31
CA THR A 206 57.80 5.02 -0.95
C THR A 206 58.19 6.46 -0.60
N GLY A 207 58.99 7.14 -1.43
CA GLY A 207 59.40 8.53 -1.20
C GLY A 207 58.28 9.57 -1.42
N GLY A 208 57.07 9.13 -1.76
CA GLY A 208 55.90 9.98 -1.98
C GLY A 208 55.82 10.60 -3.38
N LEU A 209 54.65 11.16 -3.69
CA LEU A 209 54.34 11.85 -4.94
C LEU A 209 54.08 13.33 -4.67
N THR A 210 54.84 14.22 -5.30
CA THR A 210 54.61 15.68 -5.24
C THR A 210 54.11 16.20 -6.58
N ILE A 211 53.02 16.96 -6.57
CA ILE A 211 52.41 17.57 -7.76
C ILE A 211 52.43 19.09 -7.58
N SER A 212 53.48 19.73 -8.09
CA SER A 212 53.70 21.18 -7.97
C SER A 212 53.43 21.96 -9.26
N GLY A 213 53.26 21.28 -10.38
CA GLY A 213 52.86 21.85 -11.67
C GLY A 213 52.06 20.85 -12.49
N GLY A 214 51.53 21.28 -13.63
CA GLY A 214 50.92 20.40 -14.64
C GLY A 214 49.87 19.44 -14.11
N THR A 215 49.81 18.25 -14.73
CA THR A 215 48.84 17.20 -14.38
C THR A 215 49.54 15.87 -14.11
N VAL A 216 49.08 15.14 -13.09
CA VAL A 216 49.29 13.69 -12.95
C VAL A 216 47.97 12.98 -13.22
N SER A 217 47.96 12.02 -14.13
CA SER A 217 46.77 11.25 -14.54
C SER A 217 46.87 9.80 -14.06
N ILE A 218 45.82 9.32 -13.38
CA ILE A 218 45.74 7.95 -12.84
C ILE A 218 44.38 7.31 -13.13
N ALA A 219 44.37 5.98 -13.28
CA ALA A 219 43.16 5.17 -13.37
C ALA A 219 42.96 4.24 -12.15
N THR A 220 43.97 4.09 -11.29
CA THR A 220 43.92 3.20 -10.12
C THR A 220 44.57 3.87 -8.91
N ASN A 221 44.11 3.52 -7.71
CA ASN A 221 44.71 4.01 -6.46
C ASN A 221 46.18 3.58 -6.33
N THR A 222 46.54 2.38 -6.83
CA THR A 222 47.91 1.84 -6.78
C THR A 222 48.90 2.58 -7.67
N ALA A 223 48.44 3.43 -8.59
CA ALA A 223 49.33 4.25 -9.40
C ALA A 223 50.03 5.37 -8.59
N LEU A 224 49.52 5.71 -7.40
CA LEU A 224 50.05 6.78 -6.55
C LEU A 224 51.31 6.40 -5.74
N GLY A 225 51.68 5.11 -5.71
CA GLY A 225 52.87 4.62 -5.00
C GLY A 225 52.62 4.31 -3.52
N GLY A 226 53.48 3.47 -2.93
CA GLY A 226 53.38 3.00 -1.55
C GLY A 226 54.05 1.65 -1.38
N ALA A 227 54.34 1.24 -0.13
CA ALA A 227 54.78 -0.14 0.09
C ALA A 227 53.62 -1.11 -0.18
N LEU A 228 53.89 -2.39 -0.45
CA LEU A 228 52.83 -3.39 -0.58
C LEU A 228 51.96 -3.40 0.69
N GLY A 229 50.70 -2.98 0.56
CA GLY A 229 49.75 -2.86 1.66
C GLY A 229 49.82 -1.56 2.48
N THR A 230 50.71 -0.60 2.17
CA THR A 230 50.77 0.72 2.82
C THR A 230 50.73 1.83 1.78
N ALA A 231 49.79 2.76 1.92
CA ALA A 231 49.64 3.87 0.99
C ALA A 231 50.77 4.91 1.13
N GLY A 232 51.33 5.39 0.01
CA GLY A 232 52.30 6.48 0.00
C GLY A 232 51.68 7.86 0.31
N ALA A 233 52.52 8.85 0.62
CA ALA A 233 52.07 10.23 0.77
C ALA A 233 51.96 10.92 -0.59
N VAL A 234 50.88 11.68 -0.81
CA VAL A 234 50.67 12.52 -2.00
C VAL A 234 50.57 13.98 -1.57
N SER A 235 51.33 14.87 -2.20
CA SER A 235 51.31 16.31 -1.93
C SER A 235 50.85 17.08 -3.16
N LEU A 236 49.70 17.75 -3.07
CA LEU A 236 49.22 18.71 -4.06
C LEU A 236 49.71 20.11 -3.67
N ASN A 237 50.57 20.72 -4.49
CA ASN A 237 51.19 22.01 -4.18
C ASN A 237 51.29 22.89 -5.45
N GLY A 238 50.17 23.06 -6.13
CA GLY A 238 50.00 23.91 -7.32
C GLY A 238 49.53 23.18 -8.58
N GLY A 239 49.72 21.86 -8.67
CA GLY A 239 49.32 21.08 -9.85
C GLY A 239 48.01 20.30 -9.68
N THR A 240 47.69 19.49 -10.70
CA THR A 240 46.41 18.77 -10.82
C THR A 240 46.58 17.25 -10.72
N LEU A 241 45.80 16.60 -9.86
CA LEU A 241 45.59 15.15 -9.91
C LEU A 241 44.30 14.85 -10.67
N THR A 242 44.41 14.16 -11.81
CA THR A 242 43.27 13.74 -12.63
C THR A 242 43.01 12.24 -12.45
N THR A 243 41.75 11.89 -12.17
CA THR A 243 41.30 10.49 -12.10
C THR A 243 40.45 10.13 -13.32
N THR A 244 40.88 9.14 -14.07
CA THR A 244 40.20 8.66 -15.30
C THR A 244 39.39 7.37 -15.08
N ALA A 245 39.12 7.02 -13.83
CA ALA A 245 38.21 5.94 -13.42
C ALA A 245 37.69 6.21 -11.99
N GLY A 246 36.72 5.43 -11.53
CA GLY A 246 36.31 5.44 -10.13
C GLY A 246 37.41 4.84 -9.23
N ILE A 247 37.76 5.54 -8.15
CA ILE A 247 38.89 5.17 -7.28
C ILE A 247 38.44 5.27 -5.82
N THR A 248 38.69 4.24 -5.02
CA THR A 248 38.67 4.36 -3.56
C THR A 248 40.06 4.73 -3.08
N ASN A 249 40.20 5.93 -2.52
CA ASN A 249 41.47 6.46 -2.07
C ASN A 249 41.85 5.91 -0.68
N THR A 250 43.08 5.44 -0.57
CA THR A 250 43.70 5.09 0.73
C THR A 250 44.93 5.94 1.04
N HIS A 251 45.34 6.83 0.13
CA HIS A 251 46.53 7.66 0.28
C HIS A 251 46.21 8.91 1.08
N ALA A 252 47.17 9.34 1.91
CA ALA A 252 47.10 10.66 2.51
C ALA A 252 47.44 11.71 1.45
N ILE A 253 46.45 12.50 1.06
CA ILE A 253 46.59 13.62 0.12
C ILE A 253 46.66 14.91 0.92
N THR A 254 47.83 15.53 0.95
CA THR A 254 48.05 16.82 1.61
C THR A 254 47.99 17.95 0.59
N VAL A 255 47.08 18.89 0.79
CA VAL A 255 47.00 20.13 0.01
C VAL A 255 47.91 21.18 0.66
N GLY A 256 49.07 21.40 0.03
CA GLY A 256 50.10 22.33 0.46
C GLY A 256 49.73 23.78 0.24
N ALA A 257 50.55 24.71 0.74
CA ALA A 257 50.24 26.14 0.79
C ALA A 257 49.90 26.79 -0.58
N SER A 258 50.44 26.28 -1.69
CA SER A 258 50.12 26.77 -3.03
C SER A 258 48.80 26.21 -3.59
N GLY A 259 48.08 25.40 -2.80
CA GLY A 259 46.84 24.76 -3.18
C GLY A 259 47.03 23.57 -4.12
N GLY A 260 45.95 23.14 -4.77
CA GLY A 260 46.00 22.11 -5.79
C GLY A 260 44.63 21.79 -6.38
N THR A 261 44.61 21.02 -7.45
CA THR A 261 43.38 20.63 -8.14
C THR A 261 43.20 19.12 -8.11
N ILE A 262 41.98 18.67 -7.82
CA ILE A 262 41.53 17.29 -8.08
C ILE A 262 40.49 17.35 -9.20
N ASN A 263 40.77 16.65 -10.29
CA ASN A 263 39.92 16.61 -11.47
C ASN A 263 39.34 15.19 -11.65
N VAL A 264 38.02 15.03 -11.52
CA VAL A 264 37.36 13.72 -11.60
C VAL A 264 36.64 13.60 -12.96
N THR A 265 37.23 12.87 -13.91
CA THR A 265 36.84 12.96 -15.34
C THR A 265 35.94 11.85 -15.86
N THR A 266 35.46 10.93 -15.02
CA THR A 266 34.63 9.79 -15.46
C THR A 266 33.33 9.69 -14.71
N THR A 267 32.51 8.68 -15.03
CA THR A 267 31.24 8.39 -14.34
C THR A 267 31.40 7.71 -12.97
N GLY A 268 32.64 7.67 -12.44
CA GLY A 268 33.00 7.01 -11.18
C GLY A 268 33.46 7.99 -10.10
N GLN A 269 33.19 7.64 -8.85
CA GLN A 269 33.54 8.45 -7.68
C GLN A 269 35.03 8.36 -7.34
N TYR A 270 35.63 9.48 -6.92
CA TYR A 270 36.87 9.47 -6.15
C TYR A 270 36.53 9.49 -4.65
N PHE A 271 36.60 8.32 -4.02
CA PHE A 271 36.00 8.04 -2.73
C PHE A 271 37.03 8.00 -1.59
N PHE A 272 36.89 8.89 -0.61
CA PHE A 272 37.71 8.92 0.62
C PHE A 272 36.91 8.27 1.75
N ASN A 273 37.17 6.98 1.96
CA ASN A 273 36.44 6.13 2.92
C ASN A 273 37.20 5.84 4.22
N THR A 274 38.43 6.36 4.30
CA THR A 274 39.33 6.21 5.44
C THR A 274 39.59 7.60 6.02
N ALA A 275 39.56 7.73 7.35
CA ALA A 275 39.75 9.02 8.01
C ALA A 275 41.13 9.62 7.71
N ASN A 276 41.22 10.96 7.71
CA ASN A 276 42.48 11.70 7.54
C ASN A 276 43.24 11.38 6.24
N THR A 277 42.52 11.08 5.17
CA THR A 277 43.08 10.86 3.83
C THR A 277 43.10 12.14 2.99
N LEU A 278 42.37 13.19 3.39
CA LEU A 278 42.54 14.56 2.86
C LEU A 278 43.05 15.49 3.97
N LEU A 279 44.17 16.16 3.75
CA LEU A 279 44.92 16.92 4.76
C LEU A 279 45.37 18.28 4.23
N GLY A 280 45.82 19.15 5.14
CA GLY A 280 46.42 20.44 4.80
C GLY A 280 45.46 21.63 4.92
N SER A 281 45.99 22.81 4.60
CA SER A 281 45.30 24.09 4.73
C SER A 281 45.32 24.92 3.44
N GLY A 282 45.99 24.45 2.39
CA GLY A 282 45.97 25.12 1.09
C GLY A 282 44.61 25.01 0.41
N ALA A 283 44.32 25.90 -0.55
CA ALA A 283 43.06 25.87 -1.27
C ALA A 283 42.98 24.65 -2.21
N LEU A 284 41.86 23.93 -2.16
CA LEU A 284 41.56 22.80 -3.05
C LEU A 284 40.57 23.25 -4.12
N THR A 285 40.91 23.02 -5.38
CA THR A 285 39.98 23.14 -6.49
C THR A 285 39.51 21.76 -6.91
N VAL A 286 38.20 21.60 -7.12
CA VAL A 286 37.61 20.38 -7.67
C VAL A 286 36.99 20.72 -9.02
N THR A 287 37.35 19.95 -10.04
CA THR A 287 36.82 20.05 -11.40
C THR A 287 36.30 18.69 -11.89
N GLY A 288 35.48 18.71 -12.94
CA GLY A 288 34.92 17.48 -13.51
C GLY A 288 34.39 17.70 -14.93
N ASN A 289 33.54 16.78 -15.39
CA ASN A 289 33.11 16.76 -16.80
C ASN A 289 32.03 17.77 -17.18
N GLY A 290 31.57 18.64 -16.27
CA GLY A 290 30.68 19.75 -16.65
C GLY A 290 29.23 19.37 -16.97
N THR A 291 28.90 18.08 -17.16
CA THR A 291 27.55 17.63 -17.53
C THR A 291 26.81 17.07 -16.33
N LEU A 292 25.71 17.70 -15.92
CA LEU A 292 24.86 17.27 -14.80
C LEU A 292 23.99 16.05 -15.16
N THR A 293 24.59 14.87 -15.34
CA THR A 293 23.88 13.61 -15.63
C THR A 293 24.03 12.60 -14.49
N ALA A 294 23.16 11.58 -14.47
CA ALA A 294 23.29 10.45 -13.54
C ALA A 294 24.65 9.77 -13.71
N ASN A 295 25.24 9.29 -12.61
CA ASN A 295 26.58 8.69 -12.56
C ASN A 295 27.68 9.64 -13.08
N THR A 296 27.75 10.87 -12.58
CA THR A 296 28.88 11.77 -12.84
C THR A 296 29.97 11.58 -11.80
N GLY A 297 31.21 11.83 -12.19
CA GLY A 297 32.36 11.69 -11.30
C GLY A 297 32.32 12.75 -10.21
N ASN A 298 32.32 12.31 -8.96
CA ASN A 298 32.32 13.18 -7.80
C ASN A 298 33.47 12.86 -6.85
N LEU A 299 33.93 13.89 -6.13
CA LEU A 299 34.79 13.72 -4.97
C LEU A 299 33.92 13.52 -3.73
N ARG A 300 34.01 12.36 -3.07
CA ARG A 300 33.22 12.08 -1.86
C ARG A 300 34.10 11.85 -0.64
N LEU A 301 33.75 12.50 0.45
CA LEU A 301 34.31 12.23 1.78
C LEU A 301 33.26 11.53 2.66
N ALA A 302 33.49 10.29 3.10
CA ALA A 302 32.61 9.59 4.04
C ALA A 302 33.22 9.40 5.43
N GLN A 303 34.37 10.02 5.69
CA GLN A 303 35.00 10.04 7.01
C GLN A 303 35.45 11.45 7.36
N THR A 304 35.69 11.68 8.64
CA THR A 304 36.29 12.93 9.14
C THR A 304 37.70 13.08 8.59
N ASN A 305 38.03 14.29 8.14
CA ASN A 305 39.37 14.67 7.68
C ASN A 305 39.78 15.98 8.35
N THR A 306 41.08 16.16 8.61
CA THR A 306 41.62 17.41 9.19
C THR A 306 41.92 18.49 8.15
N TYR A 307 41.47 18.32 6.90
CA TYR A 307 41.60 19.35 5.88
C TYR A 307 40.83 20.61 6.27
N SER A 308 41.50 21.76 6.17
CA SER A 308 41.01 23.06 6.67
C SER A 308 41.09 24.19 5.64
N GLY A 309 41.58 23.91 4.43
CA GLY A 309 41.64 24.87 3.36
C GLY A 309 40.28 25.13 2.72
N ASN A 310 40.14 26.27 2.05
CA ASN A 310 38.94 26.57 1.26
C ASN A 310 38.80 25.59 0.10
N VAL A 311 37.56 25.30 -0.30
CA VAL A 311 37.25 24.40 -1.41
C VAL A 311 36.55 25.20 -2.51
N THR A 312 37.05 25.13 -3.73
CA THR A 312 36.42 25.73 -4.90
C THR A 312 35.93 24.62 -5.82
N LEU A 313 34.64 24.62 -6.14
CA LEU A 313 33.99 23.72 -7.08
C LEU A 313 33.75 24.49 -8.36
N GLN A 314 34.41 24.11 -9.45
CA GLN A 314 34.32 24.82 -10.71
C GLN A 314 34.39 23.89 -11.91
N SER A 315 33.95 24.37 -13.08
CA SER A 315 33.98 23.61 -14.32
C SER A 315 33.36 22.23 -14.16
N GLY A 316 32.16 22.16 -13.56
CA GLY A 316 31.47 20.89 -13.29
C GLY A 316 32.04 20.03 -12.17
N GLY A 317 32.90 20.58 -11.31
CA GLY A 317 33.38 19.87 -10.13
C GLY A 317 32.26 19.57 -9.15
N ILE A 318 32.14 18.32 -8.74
CA ILE A 318 31.13 17.86 -7.79
C ILE A 318 31.80 17.39 -6.50
N PHE A 319 31.31 17.90 -5.37
CA PHE A 319 31.77 17.51 -4.04
C PHE A 319 30.61 16.97 -3.21
N GLU A 320 30.69 15.71 -2.80
CA GLU A 320 29.73 15.08 -1.91
C GLU A 320 30.25 15.06 -0.48
N TYR A 321 29.56 15.80 0.38
CA TYR A 321 29.83 15.90 1.80
C TYR A 321 29.05 14.80 2.54
N GLY A 322 29.66 13.61 2.61
CA GLY A 322 28.99 12.39 3.07
C GLY A 322 28.89 12.22 4.58
N ILE A 323 29.63 12.99 5.38
CA ILE A 323 29.60 12.94 6.85
C ILE A 323 29.85 14.33 7.46
N ALA A 324 29.30 14.59 8.64
CA ALA A 324 29.59 15.81 9.39
C ALA A 324 31.10 15.94 9.69
N ASN A 325 31.62 17.17 9.61
CA ASN A 325 33.03 17.49 9.82
C ASN A 325 34.00 16.80 8.84
N ALA A 326 33.53 16.39 7.65
CA ALA A 326 34.41 15.88 6.60
C ALA A 326 35.46 16.92 6.13
N VAL A 327 35.14 18.21 6.29
CA VAL A 327 36.05 19.35 6.16
C VAL A 327 35.92 20.19 7.43
N ALA A 328 37.03 20.75 7.93
CA ALA A 328 37.03 21.56 9.14
C ALA A 328 36.10 22.80 8.99
N SER A 329 35.40 23.17 10.06
CA SER A 329 34.31 24.17 10.06
C SER A 329 34.73 25.58 9.62
N GLY A 330 36.02 25.93 9.68
CA GLY A 330 36.54 27.23 9.26
C GLY A 330 36.72 27.42 7.75
N ALA A 331 36.65 26.33 6.96
CA ALA A 331 36.78 26.40 5.51
C ALA A 331 35.51 26.97 4.86
N THR A 332 35.67 27.67 3.75
CA THR A 332 34.56 28.11 2.88
C THR A 332 34.50 27.26 1.62
N PHE A 333 33.30 26.86 1.21
CA PHE A 333 33.03 26.29 -0.11
C PHE A 333 32.66 27.39 -1.09
N THR A 334 33.27 27.43 -2.26
CA THR A 334 32.96 28.37 -3.34
C THR A 334 32.52 27.60 -4.57
N LEU A 335 31.31 27.84 -5.06
CA LEU A 335 30.77 27.19 -6.24
C LEU A 335 30.79 28.18 -7.40
N SER A 336 31.37 27.80 -8.52
CA SER A 336 31.40 28.58 -9.76
C SER A 336 31.28 27.70 -10.99
N ASN A 337 30.95 28.27 -12.15
CA ASN A 337 31.03 27.57 -13.45
C ASN A 337 30.49 26.13 -13.42
N GLN A 338 29.24 25.95 -12.96
CA GLN A 338 28.55 24.65 -12.82
C GLN A 338 29.08 23.72 -11.68
N GLY A 339 29.72 24.27 -10.65
CA GLY A 339 30.11 23.51 -9.47
C GLY A 339 28.90 23.07 -8.63
N GLU A 340 28.95 21.86 -8.07
CA GLU A 340 27.89 21.27 -7.25
C GLU A 340 28.41 20.80 -5.89
N LEU A 341 27.79 21.30 -4.82
CA LEU A 341 28.01 20.83 -3.46
C LEU A 341 26.78 20.05 -2.99
N SER A 342 26.97 18.79 -2.65
CA SER A 342 25.91 17.90 -2.18
C SER A 342 26.10 17.50 -0.73
N VAL A 343 24.98 17.36 -0.01
CA VAL A 343 24.94 16.82 1.36
C VAL A 343 24.01 15.61 1.44
N ASN A 344 24.46 14.58 2.15
CA ASN A 344 23.69 13.34 2.36
C ASN A 344 22.66 13.49 3.51
N SER A 345 21.66 12.62 3.54
CA SER A 345 20.68 12.58 4.64
C SER A 345 21.37 12.29 5.98
N GLY A 346 20.93 13.00 7.03
CA GLY A 346 21.52 12.94 8.36
C GLY A 346 22.79 13.78 8.53
N VAL A 347 23.27 14.45 7.48
CA VAL A 347 24.49 15.27 7.51
C VAL A 347 24.14 16.75 7.63
N THR A 348 24.81 17.43 8.55
CA THR A 348 24.77 18.89 8.69
C THR A 348 26.10 19.49 8.26
N LEU A 349 26.08 20.33 7.23
CA LEU A 349 27.23 21.11 6.76
C LEU A 349 27.16 22.51 7.37
N ALA A 350 28.15 22.85 8.21
CA ALA A 350 28.22 24.12 8.93
C ALA A 350 29.18 25.14 8.29
N ASN A 351 29.95 24.72 7.28
CA ASN A 351 30.86 25.58 6.53
C ASN A 351 30.10 26.69 5.78
N ASN A 352 30.73 27.86 5.68
CA ASN A 352 30.21 28.93 4.84
C ASN A 352 30.29 28.55 3.37
N ILE A 353 29.30 29.00 2.60
CA ILE A 353 29.18 28.71 1.18
C ILE A 353 29.07 30.03 0.41
N THR A 354 29.83 30.15 -0.67
CA THR A 354 29.72 31.25 -1.62
C THR A 354 29.36 30.67 -2.99
N VAL A 355 28.33 31.21 -3.63
CA VAL A 355 28.02 30.90 -5.02
C VAL A 355 28.42 32.11 -5.87
N SER A 356 29.38 31.93 -6.77
CA SER A 356 29.99 32.98 -7.58
C SER A 356 30.14 32.52 -9.02
N GLY A 357 29.64 33.27 -10.02
CA GLY A 357 29.74 32.91 -11.44
C GLY A 357 28.40 32.51 -12.06
N GLY A 358 28.15 33.00 -13.28
CA GLY A 358 26.86 32.99 -13.94
C GLY A 358 26.45 31.62 -14.50
N THR A 359 25.25 31.20 -14.08
CA THR A 359 24.44 30.02 -14.45
C THR A 359 24.91 28.64 -13.96
N ASN A 360 23.97 27.94 -13.30
CA ASN A 360 23.96 26.49 -13.02
C ASN A 360 24.87 25.93 -11.91
N SER A 361 25.34 26.73 -10.94
CA SER A 361 25.92 26.15 -9.70
C SER A 361 24.82 25.56 -8.82
N VAL A 362 25.08 24.40 -8.20
CA VAL A 362 24.05 23.60 -7.53
C VAL A 362 24.39 23.34 -6.06
N LEU A 363 23.40 23.54 -5.19
CA LEU A 363 23.37 22.98 -3.84
C LEU A 363 22.37 21.84 -3.83
N SER A 364 22.80 20.62 -3.54
CA SER A 364 21.96 19.43 -3.64
C SER A 364 21.84 18.67 -2.33
N PHE A 365 20.72 17.93 -2.22
CA PHE A 365 20.39 17.09 -1.07
C PHE A 365 20.15 15.66 -1.54
N GLU A 366 20.85 14.70 -0.96
CA GLU A 366 20.84 13.30 -1.39
C GLU A 366 20.32 12.32 -0.35
N ASN A 367 19.80 11.19 -0.86
CA ASN A 367 19.53 9.97 -0.09
C ASN A 367 18.66 10.16 1.18
N GLY A 368 17.68 11.07 1.14
CA GLY A 368 16.68 11.19 2.20
C GLY A 368 16.06 12.58 2.34
N THR A 369 15.64 12.91 3.56
CA THR A 369 14.86 14.11 3.87
C THR A 369 15.52 15.04 4.89
N THR A 370 16.72 14.71 5.40
CA THR A 370 17.31 15.35 6.59
C THR A 370 18.69 15.96 6.37
N GLY A 371 19.16 16.12 5.12
CA GLY A 371 20.39 16.86 4.84
C GLY A 371 20.22 18.35 5.17
N ILE A 372 21.24 18.96 5.79
CA ILE A 372 21.17 20.36 6.28
C ILE A 372 22.37 21.19 5.83
N PHE A 373 22.11 22.32 5.18
CA PHE A 373 23.07 23.43 5.07
C PHE A 373 22.81 24.44 6.18
N SER A 374 23.69 24.47 7.19
CA SER A 374 23.56 25.33 8.37
C SER A 374 24.54 26.52 8.39
N GLY A 375 25.63 26.44 7.62
CA GLY A 375 26.54 27.57 7.42
C GLY A 375 25.92 28.70 6.60
N GLY A 376 26.47 29.91 6.69
CA GLY A 376 25.99 31.05 5.93
C GLY A 376 26.21 30.87 4.43
N ILE A 377 25.20 31.22 3.62
CA ILE A 377 25.25 31.12 2.15
C ILE A 377 25.26 32.54 1.57
N THR A 378 26.26 32.84 0.75
CA THR A 378 26.39 34.10 0.02
C THR A 378 26.19 33.87 -1.47
N LEU A 379 25.12 34.42 -2.05
CA LEU A 379 24.77 34.33 -3.46
C LEU A 379 25.30 35.56 -4.21
N ASN A 380 26.49 35.47 -4.80
CA ASN A 380 27.00 36.47 -5.75
C ASN A 380 26.53 36.21 -7.19
N ALA A 381 25.88 35.06 -7.43
CA ALA A 381 25.21 34.68 -8.66
C ALA A 381 24.02 33.76 -8.35
N ASN A 382 23.19 33.47 -9.35
CA ASN A 382 22.03 32.59 -9.16
C ASN A 382 22.47 31.14 -8.88
N ALA A 383 21.84 30.51 -7.89
CA ALA A 383 22.06 29.11 -7.53
C ALA A 383 20.83 28.25 -7.81
N ILE A 384 21.07 26.97 -8.09
CA ILE A 384 20.02 25.95 -8.19
C ILE A 384 20.03 25.15 -6.89
N ILE A 385 18.87 24.93 -6.30
CA ILE A 385 18.68 23.95 -5.24
C ILE A 385 18.15 22.66 -5.86
N GLY A 386 18.96 21.60 -5.83
CA GLY A 386 18.65 20.28 -6.37
C GLY A 386 18.06 19.36 -5.30
N LEU A 387 16.76 19.09 -5.37
CA LEU A 387 16.07 18.10 -4.52
C LEU A 387 15.97 16.75 -5.23
N ARG A 388 17.11 16.11 -5.48
CA ARG A 388 17.23 14.95 -6.39
C ARG A 388 18.27 13.96 -5.89
N ASP A 389 18.15 12.70 -6.32
CA ASP A 389 19.13 11.64 -6.05
C ASP A 389 19.97 11.38 -7.32
N TRP A 390 21.30 11.43 -7.20
CA TRP A 390 22.21 11.13 -8.32
C TRP A 390 22.18 9.66 -8.75
N TYR A 391 21.88 8.74 -7.83
CA TYR A 391 21.78 7.31 -8.11
C TYR A 391 20.39 6.91 -8.61
N ALA A 392 19.37 7.73 -8.33
CA ALA A 392 17.99 7.49 -8.71
C ALA A 392 17.25 8.79 -9.08
N TYR A 393 17.51 9.31 -10.28
CA TYR A 393 17.05 10.63 -10.79
C TYR A 393 15.53 10.89 -10.71
N ALA A 394 14.71 9.85 -10.50
CA ALA A 394 13.25 9.96 -10.35
C ALA A 394 12.76 10.01 -8.88
N THR A 395 13.65 9.86 -7.90
CA THR A 395 13.27 9.91 -6.48
C THR A 395 13.30 11.34 -5.95
N VAL A 396 12.18 11.73 -5.35
CA VAL A 396 11.95 13.06 -4.81
C VAL A 396 12.57 13.13 -3.40
N ARG A 397 13.38 14.15 -3.14
CA ARG A 397 14.11 14.34 -1.86
C ARG A 397 13.67 15.61 -1.14
N SER A 398 14.07 15.73 0.13
CA SER A 398 13.82 16.92 0.95
C SER A 398 15.10 17.37 1.65
N GLY A 399 15.20 18.66 1.95
CA GLY A 399 16.40 19.25 2.54
C GLY A 399 16.09 20.52 3.31
N THR A 400 16.99 20.89 4.23
CA THR A 400 16.86 22.11 5.02
C THR A 400 18.05 23.03 4.80
N ILE A 401 17.78 24.32 4.58
CA ILE A 401 18.76 25.39 4.73
C ILE A 401 18.39 26.18 5.98
N SER A 402 19.20 26.01 7.02
CA SER A 402 19.05 26.72 8.30
C SER A 402 20.01 27.90 8.45
N GLY A 403 21.07 27.94 7.63
CA GLY A 403 21.95 29.09 7.54
C GLY A 403 21.28 30.29 6.86
N ASN A 404 21.77 31.49 7.18
CA ASN A 404 21.32 32.73 6.54
C ASN A 404 21.77 32.79 5.08
N ILE A 405 20.87 33.19 4.17
CA ILE A 405 21.19 33.39 2.75
C ILE A 405 21.25 34.90 2.46
N THR A 406 22.37 35.38 1.90
CA THR A 406 22.62 36.79 1.58
C THR A 406 23.13 36.96 0.14
N GLY A 407 23.28 38.20 -0.35
CA GLY A 407 23.89 38.50 -1.66
C GLY A 407 22.90 38.99 -2.73
N THR A 408 23.38 39.14 -3.96
CA THR A 408 22.60 39.69 -5.08
C THR A 408 21.98 38.65 -6.01
N GLY A 409 22.44 37.40 -5.93
CA GLY A 409 21.95 36.26 -6.71
C GLY A 409 20.61 35.72 -6.19
N GLY A 410 19.93 34.95 -7.04
CA GLY A 410 18.65 34.32 -6.75
C GLY A 410 18.73 32.80 -6.59
N LEU A 411 17.60 32.18 -6.27
CA LEU A 411 17.46 30.74 -6.11
C LEU A 411 16.48 30.16 -7.14
N THR A 412 16.84 29.03 -7.72
CA THR A 412 15.89 28.19 -8.48
C THR A 412 15.76 26.85 -7.77
N VAL A 413 14.59 26.54 -7.22
CA VAL A 413 14.33 25.30 -6.49
C VAL A 413 13.68 24.28 -7.41
N ASN A 414 14.41 23.21 -7.73
CA ASN A 414 14.02 22.20 -8.69
C ASN A 414 14.19 20.78 -8.10
N SER A 415 13.14 19.95 -8.15
CA SER A 415 13.17 18.54 -7.77
C SER A 415 13.56 17.60 -8.91
N GLY A 416 13.98 18.12 -10.06
CA GLY A 416 14.25 17.34 -11.26
C GLY A 416 12.95 16.92 -11.96
N SER A 417 12.87 15.67 -12.43
CA SER A 417 11.72 15.12 -13.16
C SER A 417 10.55 14.63 -12.28
N GLY A 418 10.69 14.68 -10.94
CA GLY A 418 9.66 14.26 -9.99
C GLY A 418 8.87 15.42 -9.37
N THR A 419 7.62 15.17 -8.97
CA THR A 419 6.77 16.11 -8.22
C THR A 419 6.88 15.87 -6.71
N GLY A 420 7.00 16.94 -5.91
CA GLY A 420 6.73 16.88 -4.46
C GLY A 420 7.91 16.95 -3.49
N GLY A 421 9.09 17.44 -3.91
CA GLY A 421 10.24 17.60 -2.99
C GLY A 421 10.02 18.77 -2.04
N LEU A 422 10.47 18.68 -0.78
CA LEU A 422 10.34 19.76 0.21
C LEU A 422 11.71 20.39 0.52
N LEU A 423 11.89 21.66 0.15
CA LEU A 423 12.96 22.49 0.67
C LEU A 423 12.43 23.30 1.86
N THR A 424 13.05 23.19 3.03
CA THR A 424 12.75 24.06 4.18
C THR A 424 13.82 25.14 4.32
N LEU A 425 13.41 26.40 4.30
CA LEU A 425 14.25 27.56 4.59
C LEU A 425 13.89 28.07 5.99
N SER A 426 14.87 28.13 6.89
CA SER A 426 14.65 28.55 8.29
C SER A 426 15.59 29.65 8.79
N GLY A 427 16.71 29.89 8.09
CA GLY A 427 17.61 31.01 8.37
C GLY A 427 17.01 32.38 8.01
N THR A 428 17.67 33.47 8.40
CA THR A 428 17.31 34.82 7.98
C THR A 428 17.85 35.11 6.58
N ASN A 429 16.97 35.45 5.65
CA ASN A 429 17.30 35.54 4.23
C ASN A 429 17.18 36.98 3.72
N THR A 430 18.28 37.54 3.20
CA THR A 430 18.37 38.93 2.74
C THR A 430 18.95 39.06 1.33
N TYR A 431 18.95 37.97 0.56
CA TYR A 431 19.38 38.02 -0.83
C TYR A 431 18.36 38.76 -1.70
N SER A 432 18.82 39.39 -2.79
CA SER A 432 17.96 40.22 -3.66
C SER A 432 17.58 39.59 -4.99
N GLY A 433 18.26 38.53 -5.43
CA GLY A 433 17.82 37.79 -6.61
C GLY A 433 16.57 36.98 -6.29
N GLY A 434 15.61 36.94 -7.21
CA GLY A 434 14.34 36.26 -6.96
C GLY A 434 14.48 34.76 -6.63
N THR A 435 13.43 34.18 -6.09
CA THR A 435 13.30 32.73 -5.83
C THR A 435 12.29 32.14 -6.79
N ALA A 436 12.70 31.29 -7.71
CA ALA A 436 11.83 30.56 -8.62
C ALA A 436 11.63 29.12 -8.16
N ILE A 437 10.38 28.68 -8.03
CA ILE A 437 9.98 27.34 -7.58
C ILE A 437 9.28 26.65 -8.74
N THR A 438 9.73 25.46 -9.15
CA THR A 438 9.18 24.77 -10.33
C THR A 438 8.32 23.56 -9.97
N SER A 439 8.90 22.42 -9.59
CA SER A 439 8.20 21.13 -9.38
C SER A 439 8.24 20.66 -7.92
N SER A 440 8.51 21.59 -6.99
CA SER A 440 8.79 21.33 -5.58
C SER A 440 7.96 22.22 -4.66
N THR A 441 7.94 21.86 -3.38
CA THR A 441 7.47 22.71 -2.28
C THR A 441 8.67 23.40 -1.64
N THR A 442 8.66 24.72 -1.58
CA THR A 442 9.60 25.50 -0.77
C THR A 442 8.86 26.06 0.43
N GLN A 443 9.16 25.54 1.61
CA GLN A 443 8.60 25.96 2.88
C GLN A 443 9.49 27.00 3.55
N PHE A 444 8.90 28.15 3.86
CA PHE A 444 9.51 29.18 4.66
C PHE A 444 9.07 29.00 6.11
N ALA A 445 10.00 28.63 6.99
CA ALA A 445 9.69 28.23 8.35
C ALA A 445 9.37 29.42 9.27
N LYS A 446 9.83 30.64 8.94
CA LYS A 446 9.63 31.90 9.69
C LYS A 446 9.49 33.08 8.74
N LEU A 447 8.92 34.20 9.19
CA LEU A 447 8.78 35.40 8.34
C LEU A 447 10.12 35.86 7.74
N VAL A 448 11.17 35.84 8.55
CA VAL A 448 12.55 36.20 8.16
C VAL A 448 13.22 35.21 7.21
N SER A 449 12.63 34.02 7.02
CA SER A 449 13.14 33.02 6.08
C SER A 449 12.68 33.26 4.64
N MET A 450 11.62 34.05 4.42
CA MET A 450 11.42 34.62 3.09
C MET A 450 12.50 35.68 2.82
N PRO A 451 13.02 35.76 1.59
CA PRO A 451 14.02 36.77 1.25
C PRO A 451 13.49 38.17 1.53
N SER A 452 14.36 39.08 1.96
CA SER A 452 13.99 40.47 2.27
C SER A 452 13.86 41.40 1.07
N SER A 453 14.27 40.94 -0.11
CA SER A 453 14.10 41.65 -1.39
C SER A 453 14.08 40.64 -2.56
N GLY A 454 13.62 41.04 -3.75
CA GLY A 454 13.41 40.12 -4.88
C GLY A 454 12.03 39.43 -4.91
N THR A 455 11.67 38.82 -6.03
CA THR A 455 10.36 38.18 -6.20
C THR A 455 10.41 36.69 -5.85
N VAL A 456 9.38 36.15 -5.18
CA VAL A 456 9.20 34.70 -5.00
C VAL A 456 8.16 34.23 -6.01
N VAL A 457 8.52 33.35 -6.93
CA VAL A 457 7.67 32.91 -8.05
C VAL A 457 7.42 31.40 -7.94
N ALA A 458 6.16 31.01 -7.81
CA ALA A 458 5.74 29.61 -7.95
C ALA A 458 5.26 29.37 -9.39
N ASN A 459 5.96 28.51 -10.12
CA ASN A 459 5.55 28.06 -11.45
C ASN A 459 4.61 26.85 -11.37
N SER A 460 4.09 26.40 -12.50
CA SER A 460 3.24 25.20 -12.57
C SER A 460 3.94 23.98 -11.95
N GLY A 461 3.27 23.31 -11.01
CA GLY A 461 3.83 22.22 -10.19
C GLY A 461 4.55 22.66 -8.91
N GLY A 462 4.73 23.97 -8.71
CA GLY A 462 5.49 24.55 -7.62
C GLY A 462 4.60 24.99 -6.48
N THR A 463 5.04 24.78 -5.25
CA THR A 463 4.32 25.20 -4.04
C THR A 463 5.16 26.15 -3.21
N VAL A 464 4.64 27.34 -2.91
CA VAL A 464 5.18 28.22 -1.86
C VAL A 464 4.48 27.85 -0.57
N ALA A 465 5.21 27.31 0.40
CA ALA A 465 4.67 26.91 1.69
C ALA A 465 5.17 27.81 2.82
N VAL A 466 4.37 27.95 3.87
CA VAL A 466 4.74 28.67 5.10
C VAL A 466 4.35 27.87 6.34
N ASN A 467 5.13 28.01 7.41
CA ASN A 467 4.67 27.64 8.74
C ASN A 467 3.77 28.74 9.30
N ALA A 468 2.75 28.35 10.03
CA ALA A 468 1.77 29.28 10.55
C ALA A 468 1.35 29.00 12.00
N GLY A 469 1.06 30.09 12.72
CA GLY A 469 0.53 30.11 14.08
C GLY A 469 1.57 30.02 15.21
N GLY A 470 2.83 29.70 14.91
CA GLY A 470 3.93 29.74 15.89
C GLY A 470 4.59 31.12 16.05
N THR A 471 5.55 31.22 16.96
CA THR A 471 6.30 32.47 17.19
C THR A 471 7.19 32.83 15.99
N GLY A 472 7.06 34.05 15.47
CA GLY A 472 7.80 34.52 14.29
C GLY A 472 7.38 33.89 12.96
N GLU A 473 6.25 33.19 12.95
CA GLU A 473 5.63 32.55 11.78
C GLU A 473 4.50 33.41 11.24
N TRP A 474 3.90 32.97 10.13
CA TRP A 474 2.73 33.63 9.58
C TRP A 474 1.54 33.43 10.52
N THR A 475 0.89 34.53 10.90
CA THR A 475 -0.37 34.50 11.65
C THR A 475 -1.51 34.92 10.73
N ASN A 476 -2.74 34.57 11.08
CA ASN A 476 -3.92 35.00 10.33
C ASN A 476 -4.02 36.54 10.29
N GLY A 477 -4.01 37.13 9.10
CA GLY A 477 -4.31 38.55 8.92
C GLY A 477 -5.79 38.83 9.18
N THR A 478 -6.11 39.86 9.96
CA THR A 478 -7.51 40.21 10.31
C THR A 478 -8.28 40.93 9.20
N SER A 479 -7.65 41.31 8.08
CA SER A 479 -8.36 42.02 7.00
C SER A 479 -7.56 42.11 5.69
N GLY A 480 -8.19 41.71 4.59
CA GLY A 480 -7.97 42.34 3.27
C GLY A 480 -7.01 41.63 2.31
N ALA A 481 -7.58 40.82 1.40
CA ALA A 481 -7.32 40.82 -0.05
C ALA A 481 -7.65 39.47 -0.71
N GLY A 482 -8.91 39.01 -0.63
CA GLY A 482 -9.61 38.12 -1.59
C GLY A 482 -8.89 36.96 -2.30
N THR A 483 -7.73 36.50 -1.84
CA THR A 483 -6.81 35.58 -2.54
C THR A 483 -6.19 34.62 -1.50
N ILE A 484 -5.73 33.46 -1.95
CA ILE A 484 -4.85 32.54 -1.20
C ILE A 484 -3.57 33.30 -0.77
N GLY A 485 -3.15 34.29 -1.57
CA GLY A 485 -2.11 35.28 -1.23
C GLY A 485 -2.49 36.23 -0.08
N GLY A 486 -3.78 36.36 0.24
CA GLY A 486 -4.32 37.11 1.38
C GLY A 486 -4.36 36.31 2.69
N LEU A 487 -4.16 34.99 2.64
CA LEU A 487 -3.80 34.20 3.84
C LEU A 487 -2.45 34.66 4.44
N TYR A 488 -1.71 35.47 3.68
CA TYR A 488 -0.51 36.21 4.06
C TYR A 488 -0.77 37.67 4.47
N ALA A 489 -2.01 38.17 4.56
CA ALA A 489 -2.30 39.62 4.52
C ALA A 489 -1.74 40.41 5.71
N GLY A 490 -0.57 40.98 5.46
CA GLY A 490 0.12 41.99 6.23
C GLY A 490 1.57 42.05 5.78
N THR A 491 1.84 42.78 4.69
CA THR A 491 3.16 42.99 4.07
C THR A 491 3.70 41.76 3.33
N GLY A 492 4.22 41.88 2.11
CA GLY A 492 5.65 42.11 2.02
C GLY A 492 6.38 41.52 3.22
N GLY A 493 6.55 40.19 3.32
CA GLY A 493 7.54 39.63 4.23
C GLY A 493 8.85 40.36 3.93
N GLN A 494 9.20 41.31 4.80
CA GLN A 494 10.19 42.37 4.59
C GLN A 494 10.06 43.26 3.31
N GLY A 495 8.95 43.22 2.56
CA GLY A 495 8.68 44.08 1.39
C GLY A 495 8.59 43.39 0.02
N ASN A 496 8.56 42.06 -0.03
CA ASN A 496 8.67 41.28 -1.28
C ASN A 496 7.34 40.98 -2.00
N THR A 497 7.42 40.77 -3.33
CA THR A 497 6.31 40.31 -4.18
C THR A 497 6.33 38.78 -4.33
N VAL A 498 5.24 38.11 -3.95
CA VAL A 498 5.00 36.69 -4.27
C VAL A 498 4.12 36.59 -5.52
N THR A 499 4.56 35.82 -6.52
CA THR A 499 3.83 35.56 -7.77
C THR A 499 3.49 34.08 -7.86
N LEU A 500 2.20 33.78 -8.06
CA LEU A 500 1.68 32.42 -8.15
C LEU A 500 1.12 32.21 -9.56
N ASN A 501 1.80 31.41 -10.37
CA ASN A 501 1.37 31.12 -11.74
C ASN A 501 0.30 30.02 -11.76
N SER A 502 -0.49 29.94 -12.84
CA SER A 502 -1.45 28.84 -13.01
C SER A 502 -0.76 27.47 -12.92
N GLY A 503 -1.37 26.54 -12.18
CA GLY A 503 -0.81 25.23 -11.87
C GLY A 503 0.11 25.19 -10.64
N SER A 504 0.40 26.33 -10.01
CA SER A 504 1.11 26.38 -8.71
C SER A 504 0.16 26.18 -7.52
N ALA A 505 0.70 26.07 -6.31
CA ALA A 505 -0.08 26.02 -5.08
C ALA A 505 0.53 26.83 -3.94
N VAL A 506 -0.27 27.09 -2.91
CA VAL A 506 0.20 27.61 -1.62
C VAL A 506 0.09 26.55 -0.55
N GLY A 507 1.19 26.31 0.17
CA GLY A 507 1.26 25.40 1.29
C GLY A 507 1.05 26.10 2.63
N ILE A 508 0.20 25.57 3.49
CA ILE A 508 -0.02 26.10 4.85
C ILE A 508 0.27 25.00 5.85
N ASP A 509 1.38 25.13 6.55
CA ASP A 509 1.80 24.20 7.59
C ASP A 509 1.37 24.70 8.96
N THR A 510 0.44 23.96 9.56
CA THR A 510 -0.17 24.29 10.86
C THR A 510 0.43 23.52 12.02
N THR A 511 1.58 22.85 11.83
CA THR A 511 2.23 22.04 12.89
C THR A 511 2.46 22.84 14.17
N ASN A 512 2.78 24.13 14.05
CA ASN A 512 3.13 24.99 15.17
C ASN A 512 1.97 25.88 15.66
N ALA A 513 0.75 25.74 15.11
CA ALA A 513 -0.37 26.63 15.41
C ALA A 513 -1.00 26.43 16.80
N GLY A 514 -0.64 25.36 17.53
CA GLY A 514 -1.18 25.06 18.85
C GLY A 514 -2.69 24.73 18.86
N GLY A 515 -3.30 24.46 17.71
CA GLY A 515 -4.74 24.21 17.56
C GLY A 515 -5.24 24.45 16.14
N SER A 516 -6.30 25.26 16.01
CA SER A 516 -6.88 25.65 14.72
C SER A 516 -6.39 27.03 14.29
N LEU A 517 -5.86 27.12 13.07
CA LEU A 517 -5.62 28.39 12.38
C LEU A 517 -6.84 28.73 11.53
N THR A 518 -7.60 29.77 11.89
CA THR A 518 -8.79 30.19 11.15
C THR A 518 -8.48 31.34 10.20
N TYR A 519 -8.90 31.23 8.95
CA TYR A 519 -8.88 32.30 7.94
C TYR A 519 -10.30 32.64 7.50
N ALA A 520 -10.65 33.93 7.64
CA ALA A 520 -12.00 34.42 7.39
C ALA A 520 -12.20 35.13 6.06
N GLY A 521 -11.12 35.40 5.32
CA GLY A 521 -11.22 36.08 4.03
C GLY A 521 -11.69 35.15 2.91
N ASP A 522 -12.20 35.74 1.84
CA ASP A 522 -12.49 35.02 0.60
C ASP A 522 -11.18 34.64 -0.12
N ILE A 523 -11.21 33.53 -0.86
CA ILE A 523 -10.08 33.02 -1.65
C ILE A 523 -10.52 32.85 -3.10
N THR A 524 -10.09 33.73 -4.02
CA THR A 524 -10.65 33.80 -5.39
C THR A 524 -9.66 33.50 -6.53
N ASN A 525 -8.44 33.02 -6.26
CA ASN A 525 -7.41 32.81 -7.29
C ASN A 525 -7.81 31.78 -8.36
N THR A 526 -7.67 32.14 -9.62
CA THR A 526 -7.84 31.20 -10.73
C THR A 526 -6.53 30.42 -10.97
N GLY A 527 -6.63 29.08 -11.11
CA GLY A 527 -5.51 28.20 -11.47
C GLY A 527 -4.48 27.92 -10.36
N VAL A 528 -4.58 28.57 -9.19
CA VAL A 528 -3.68 28.36 -8.05
C VAL A 528 -4.34 27.45 -7.01
N GLY A 529 -3.61 26.43 -6.57
CA GLY A 529 -4.05 25.42 -5.60
C GLY A 529 -3.76 25.75 -4.14
N LEU A 530 -4.26 24.89 -3.25
CA LEU A 530 -4.03 24.96 -1.81
C LEU A 530 -3.50 23.61 -1.31
N THR A 531 -2.37 23.62 -0.61
CA THR A 531 -1.78 22.44 0.03
C THR A 531 -1.82 22.61 1.54
N LYS A 532 -2.70 21.88 2.21
CA LYS A 532 -2.72 21.82 3.68
C LYS A 532 -1.63 20.88 4.18
N LEU A 533 -0.66 21.46 4.88
CA LEU A 533 0.48 20.79 5.52
C LEU A 533 0.32 20.82 7.05
N GLY A 534 1.16 20.05 7.74
CA GLY A 534 1.21 20.00 9.20
C GLY A 534 0.01 19.34 9.86
N THR A 535 0.19 18.99 11.14
CA THR A 535 -0.76 18.16 11.90
C THR A 535 -1.98 18.91 12.45
N GLY A 536 -1.92 20.24 12.53
CA GLY A 536 -3.01 21.08 13.04
C GLY A 536 -4.21 21.22 12.10
N THR A 537 -5.17 22.06 12.49
CA THR A 537 -6.38 22.35 11.72
C THR A 537 -6.24 23.71 11.01
N LEU A 538 -6.51 23.76 9.70
CA LEU A 538 -6.73 25.01 8.96
C LEU A 538 -8.23 25.16 8.76
N VAL A 539 -8.83 26.23 9.30
CA VAL A 539 -10.26 26.52 9.20
C VAL A 539 -10.48 27.66 8.20
N LEU A 540 -11.27 27.43 7.16
CA LEU A 540 -11.66 28.44 6.18
C LEU A 540 -13.13 28.83 6.42
N THR A 541 -13.38 30.10 6.72
CA THR A 541 -14.75 30.61 6.99
C THR A 541 -15.29 31.57 5.91
N GLY A 542 -14.42 32.14 5.07
CA GLY A 542 -14.81 32.96 3.92
C GLY A 542 -15.12 32.12 2.67
N ALA A 543 -15.65 32.75 1.62
CA ALA A 543 -15.99 32.07 0.37
C ALA A 543 -14.71 31.72 -0.43
N ASN A 544 -14.52 30.43 -0.74
CA ASN A 544 -13.32 29.97 -1.43
C ASN A 544 -13.70 29.53 -2.85
N THR A 545 -13.42 30.35 -3.86
CA THR A 545 -13.76 30.12 -5.28
C THR A 545 -12.54 29.82 -6.16
N PHE A 546 -11.38 29.51 -5.56
CA PHE A 546 -10.16 29.21 -6.30
C PHE A 546 -10.23 27.90 -7.10
N THR A 547 -9.65 27.85 -8.29
CA THR A 547 -9.84 26.68 -9.19
C THR A 547 -8.65 25.72 -9.28
N GLY A 548 -7.51 26.05 -8.68
CA GLY A 548 -6.39 25.11 -8.61
C GLY A 548 -6.64 23.95 -7.65
N ALA A 549 -5.83 22.90 -7.74
CA ALA A 549 -6.02 21.68 -6.94
C ALA A 549 -5.82 21.92 -5.43
N THR A 550 -6.67 21.32 -4.61
CA THR A 550 -6.54 21.29 -3.16
C THR A 550 -5.95 19.96 -2.72
N THR A 551 -4.88 19.96 -1.93
CA THR A 551 -4.27 18.74 -1.35
C THR A 551 -4.23 18.86 0.17
N ILE A 552 -4.78 17.89 0.88
CA ILE A 552 -4.64 17.73 2.33
C ILE A 552 -3.55 16.69 2.57
N SER A 553 -2.31 17.14 2.74
CA SER A 553 -1.17 16.25 2.97
C SER A 553 -1.09 15.76 4.41
N ALA A 554 -1.56 16.56 5.38
CA ALA A 554 -1.62 16.21 6.80
C ALA A 554 -2.63 17.08 7.57
N GLY A 555 -3.07 16.57 8.73
CA GLY A 555 -3.96 17.29 9.64
C GLY A 555 -5.35 17.51 9.06
N THR A 556 -6.02 18.57 9.50
CA THR A 556 -7.42 18.86 9.13
C THR A 556 -7.51 20.11 8.27
N LEU A 557 -8.18 20.02 7.11
CA LEU A 557 -8.71 21.18 6.40
C LEU A 557 -10.21 21.27 6.71
N GLN A 558 -10.61 22.29 7.43
CA GLN A 558 -11.98 22.54 7.85
C GLN A 558 -12.59 23.69 7.06
N TYR A 559 -13.79 23.50 6.52
CA TYR A 559 -14.65 24.59 6.05
C TYR A 559 -15.76 24.81 7.09
N SER A 560 -16.05 26.06 7.48
CA SER A 560 -17.10 26.37 8.47
C SER A 560 -17.81 27.70 8.22
N GLY A 561 -18.98 27.91 8.84
CA GLY A 561 -19.79 29.12 8.64
C GLY A 561 -20.29 29.25 7.19
N ALA A 562 -20.13 30.43 6.58
CA ALA A 562 -20.41 30.65 5.15
C ALA A 562 -19.30 30.12 4.22
N GLY A 563 -18.29 29.43 4.76
CA GLY A 563 -17.14 28.95 4.01
C GLY A 563 -17.53 27.91 2.96
N THR A 564 -17.57 28.31 1.70
CA THR A 564 -17.81 27.40 0.56
C THR A 564 -16.47 26.92 0.00
N MET A 565 -16.41 25.64 -0.40
CA MET A 565 -15.32 25.13 -1.24
C MET A 565 -15.60 25.48 -2.69
N SER A 566 -14.54 25.72 -3.45
CA SER A 566 -14.67 26.10 -4.85
C SER A 566 -15.24 25.00 -5.70
N THR A 567 -16.24 25.36 -6.51
CA THR A 567 -16.78 24.49 -7.55
C THR A 567 -15.74 24.38 -8.67
N GLY A 568 -15.15 23.19 -8.85
CA GLY A 568 -14.15 22.95 -9.91
C GLY A 568 -12.70 22.77 -9.44
N SER A 569 -12.38 22.92 -8.15
CA SER A 569 -11.08 22.48 -7.61
C SER A 569 -11.05 20.94 -7.50
N ALA A 570 -9.98 20.31 -7.98
CA ALA A 570 -9.73 18.89 -7.68
C ALA A 570 -9.24 18.77 -6.22
N LEU A 571 -9.84 17.88 -5.43
CA LEU A 571 -9.50 17.69 -4.01
C LEU A 571 -8.81 16.34 -3.80
N THR A 572 -7.66 16.36 -3.16
CA THR A 572 -6.88 15.18 -2.79
C THR A 572 -6.69 15.15 -1.28
N THR A 573 -6.98 14.02 -0.64
CA THR A 573 -6.68 13.80 0.78
C THR A 573 -5.68 12.65 0.90
N ALA A 574 -4.48 12.96 1.38
CA ALA A 574 -3.45 11.97 1.65
C ALA A 574 -3.80 11.13 2.90
N SER A 575 -3.09 10.03 3.11
CA SER A 575 -3.26 9.20 4.30
C SER A 575 -2.99 10.02 5.58
N GLY A 576 -3.91 9.97 6.54
CA GLY A 576 -3.88 10.77 7.76
C GLY A 576 -4.51 12.16 7.61
N GLY A 577 -4.87 12.59 6.40
CA GLY A 577 -5.59 13.83 6.14
C GLY A 577 -7.07 13.74 6.52
N THR A 578 -7.60 14.85 7.05
CA THR A 578 -9.02 15.00 7.37
C THR A 578 -9.61 16.18 6.62
N LEU A 579 -10.65 15.93 5.82
CA LEU A 579 -11.54 16.97 5.33
C LEU A 579 -12.66 17.13 6.35
N SER A 580 -12.79 18.30 6.97
CA SER A 580 -13.86 18.61 7.91
C SER A 580 -14.81 19.63 7.29
N LEU A 581 -16.10 19.35 7.33
CA LEU A 581 -17.14 20.19 6.75
C LEU A 581 -18.15 20.52 7.85
N LEU A 582 -18.14 21.76 8.33
CA LEU A 582 -19.03 22.25 9.37
C LEU A 582 -20.24 22.91 8.69
N ALA A 583 -21.40 22.25 8.74
CA ALA A 583 -22.64 22.75 8.17
C ALA A 583 -23.77 22.56 9.19
N ASP A 584 -24.39 23.66 9.61
CA ASP A 584 -25.59 23.67 10.46
C ASP A 584 -26.90 23.41 9.68
N ALA A 585 -26.79 23.35 8.35
CA ALA A 585 -27.86 23.07 7.40
C ALA A 585 -27.44 22.01 6.36
N ASN A 586 -28.40 21.54 5.57
CA ASN A 586 -28.10 20.69 4.42
C ASN A 586 -27.26 21.49 3.42
N THR A 587 -26.09 20.97 3.06
CA THR A 587 -25.12 21.66 2.19
C THR A 587 -24.66 20.75 1.07
N THR A 588 -24.34 21.35 -0.07
CA THR A 588 -23.83 20.64 -1.24
C THR A 588 -22.48 21.22 -1.64
N PHE A 589 -21.47 20.36 -1.75
CA PHE A 589 -20.13 20.69 -2.24
C PHE A 589 -19.89 19.98 -3.57
N THR A 590 -19.37 20.71 -4.56
CA THR A 590 -19.17 20.22 -5.93
C THR A 590 -17.71 20.37 -6.37
N PRO A 591 -16.74 19.68 -5.74
CA PRO A 591 -15.37 19.68 -6.25
C PRO A 591 -15.32 19.02 -7.63
N ALA A 592 -14.33 19.37 -8.46
CA ALA A 592 -14.18 18.77 -9.80
C ALA A 592 -13.98 17.25 -9.70
N SER A 593 -13.20 16.82 -8.72
CA SER A 593 -12.97 15.43 -8.34
C SER A 593 -12.59 15.37 -6.86
N TYR A 594 -12.81 14.21 -6.24
CA TYR A 594 -12.27 13.90 -4.92
C TYR A 594 -11.45 12.60 -5.00
N THR A 595 -10.22 12.64 -4.52
CA THR A 595 -9.34 11.48 -4.42
C THR A 595 -8.84 11.32 -2.98
N GLY A 596 -9.01 10.13 -2.43
CA GLY A 596 -8.49 9.72 -1.12
C GLY A 596 -7.41 8.67 -1.31
N SER A 597 -6.35 8.72 -0.52
CA SER A 597 -5.32 7.69 -0.50
C SER A 597 -5.04 7.17 0.90
N GLY A 598 -4.88 5.86 1.04
CA GLY A 598 -4.63 5.22 2.33
C GLY A 598 -5.80 5.37 3.29
N SER A 599 -5.52 5.78 4.53
CA SER A 599 -6.57 6.02 5.53
C SER A 599 -6.88 7.50 5.64
N ASN A 600 -8.07 7.92 5.24
CA ASN A 600 -8.48 9.33 5.27
C ASN A 600 -9.85 9.49 5.94
N THR A 601 -10.10 10.69 6.46
CA THR A 601 -11.33 11.00 7.20
C THR A 601 -12.11 12.12 6.50
N ILE A 602 -13.41 11.92 6.36
CA ILE A 602 -14.38 12.98 6.08
C ILE A 602 -15.19 13.19 7.37
N ALA A 603 -14.98 14.32 8.02
CA ALA A 603 -15.74 14.71 9.20
C ALA A 603 -16.91 15.62 8.79
N VAL A 604 -18.12 15.16 9.06
CA VAL A 604 -19.39 15.82 8.75
C VAL A 604 -19.95 16.46 10.00
N ASN A 605 -20.15 17.78 9.95
CA ASN A 605 -20.84 18.56 10.97
C ASN A 605 -20.40 18.22 12.42
N GLN A 606 -19.16 18.61 12.75
CA GLN A 606 -18.58 18.49 14.09
C GLN A 606 -19.06 19.61 15.06
N LEU A 607 -20.20 20.27 14.80
CA LEU A 607 -20.65 21.38 15.64
C LEU A 607 -21.42 20.82 16.84
N THR A 608 -20.84 20.98 18.04
CA THR A 608 -21.52 20.63 19.29
C THR A 608 -22.81 21.44 19.43
N GLY A 609 -23.97 20.76 19.48
CA GLY A 609 -25.28 21.40 19.63
C GLY A 609 -26.05 21.66 18.33
N ALA A 610 -25.49 21.32 17.16
CA ALA A 610 -26.29 21.28 15.93
C ALA A 610 -27.35 20.17 16.01
N GLY A 611 -28.57 20.45 15.56
CA GLY A 611 -29.64 19.44 15.55
C GLY A 611 -29.28 18.26 14.64
N ALA A 612 -29.52 17.04 15.10
CA ALA A 612 -29.26 15.79 14.37
C ALA A 612 -29.98 15.70 13.01
N GLY A 613 -29.39 14.95 12.08
CA GLY A 613 -30.04 14.54 10.84
C GLY A 613 -29.82 15.48 9.65
N LYS A 614 -28.70 16.22 9.62
CA LYS A 614 -28.30 17.03 8.47
C LYS A 614 -27.66 16.16 7.39
N THR A 615 -27.82 16.58 6.14
CA THR A 615 -27.19 15.92 4.99
C THR A 615 -26.16 16.82 4.36
N LEU A 616 -24.94 16.32 4.31
CA LEU A 616 -23.84 16.90 3.58
C LEU A 616 -23.67 16.16 2.25
N THR A 617 -23.89 16.85 1.14
CA THR A 617 -23.83 16.27 -0.20
C THR A 617 -22.49 16.58 -0.85
N LEU A 618 -21.74 15.57 -1.26
CA LEU A 618 -20.64 15.71 -2.21
C LEU A 618 -21.16 15.36 -3.61
N ALA A 619 -21.47 16.40 -4.38
CA ALA A 619 -21.95 16.33 -5.75
C ALA A 619 -20.77 16.51 -6.71
N THR A 620 -19.95 15.48 -6.88
CA THR A 620 -18.79 15.55 -7.78
C THR A 620 -19.20 15.30 -9.25
N ALA A 621 -18.56 16.00 -10.19
CA ALA A 621 -18.75 15.73 -11.62
C ALA A 621 -18.05 14.42 -12.07
N ALA A 622 -17.06 13.97 -11.30
CA ALA A 622 -16.27 12.76 -11.54
C ALA A 622 -16.15 11.88 -10.29
N ASN A 623 -16.00 10.58 -10.48
CA ASN A 623 -15.99 9.53 -9.46
C ASN A 623 -15.07 9.84 -8.26
N LEU A 624 -15.51 9.49 -7.04
CA LEU A 624 -14.65 9.48 -5.85
C LEU A 624 -13.70 8.29 -5.96
N VAL A 625 -12.39 8.53 -6.06
CA VAL A 625 -11.38 7.45 -6.08
C VAL A 625 -10.71 7.32 -4.72
N SER A 626 -10.85 6.17 -4.06
CA SER A 626 -10.12 5.82 -2.84
C SER A 626 -9.11 4.72 -3.15
N SER A 627 -7.81 5.01 -3.17
CA SER A 627 -6.76 4.08 -3.64
C SER A 627 -6.51 2.83 -2.76
N GLY A 628 -7.43 2.51 -1.85
CA GLY A 628 -7.35 1.44 -0.84
C GLY A 628 -7.05 1.99 0.56
N GLY A 629 -7.48 1.28 1.61
CA GLY A 629 -7.30 1.69 3.02
C GLY A 629 -8.62 1.90 3.78
N THR A 630 -8.72 2.96 4.58
CA THR A 630 -9.90 3.25 5.42
C THR A 630 -10.50 4.61 5.05
N LEU A 631 -11.77 4.62 4.64
CA LEU A 631 -12.59 5.82 4.59
C LEU A 631 -13.36 5.94 5.91
N THR A 632 -12.97 6.90 6.75
CA THR A 632 -13.73 7.21 7.96
C THR A 632 -14.71 8.33 7.68
N VAL A 633 -15.99 8.11 7.96
CA VAL A 633 -17.00 9.17 7.99
C VAL A 633 -17.41 9.36 9.45
N SER A 634 -17.26 10.58 9.96
CA SER A 634 -17.54 10.88 11.36
C SER A 634 -18.50 12.06 11.50
N SER A 635 -19.31 12.05 12.55
CA SER A 635 -20.19 13.14 12.97
C SER A 635 -20.45 13.02 14.47
N THR A 636 -20.74 14.15 15.10
CA THR A 636 -21.16 14.20 16.51
C THR A 636 -22.67 14.06 16.72
N SER A 637 -23.46 14.02 15.64
CA SER A 637 -24.91 14.26 15.67
C SER A 637 -25.74 13.31 14.80
N GLY A 638 -25.19 12.20 14.31
CA GLY A 638 -25.94 11.23 13.49
C GLY A 638 -26.18 11.70 12.05
N ASP A 639 -25.37 12.65 11.56
CA ASP A 639 -25.55 13.28 10.25
C ASP A 639 -25.18 12.36 9.09
N THR A 640 -25.65 12.68 7.89
CA THR A 640 -25.44 11.86 6.70
C THR A 640 -24.45 12.52 5.75
N LEU A 641 -23.40 11.78 5.36
CA LEU A 641 -22.63 12.08 4.15
C LEU A 641 -23.36 11.44 2.96
N LEU A 642 -23.80 12.25 2.01
CA LEU A 642 -24.41 11.81 0.75
C LEU A 642 -23.40 11.98 -0.39
N LEU A 643 -23.05 10.87 -1.04
CA LEU A 643 -22.19 10.85 -2.22
C LEU A 643 -23.05 10.64 -3.47
N ASN A 644 -23.15 11.67 -4.32
CA ASN A 644 -23.91 11.61 -5.55
C ASN A 644 -23.15 11.01 -6.73
N SER A 645 -21.86 10.72 -6.56
CA SER A 645 -21.00 10.13 -7.58
C SER A 645 -20.52 8.74 -7.17
N GLN A 646 -20.05 7.95 -8.13
CA GLN A 646 -19.60 6.58 -7.86
C GLN A 646 -18.42 6.60 -6.89
N LEU A 647 -18.46 5.71 -5.90
CA LEU A 647 -17.29 5.39 -5.08
C LEU A 647 -16.44 4.32 -5.79
N ASN A 648 -15.32 4.74 -6.34
CA ASN A 648 -14.31 3.92 -6.99
C ASN A 648 -13.22 3.50 -6.02
N TYR A 649 -12.94 2.19 -5.90
CA TYR A 649 -11.90 1.68 -5.01
C TYR A 649 -11.08 0.58 -5.70
N PRO A 650 -9.86 0.85 -6.22
CA PRO A 650 -9.04 -0.16 -6.91
C PRO A 650 -8.48 -1.26 -6.00
N GLY A 651 -8.61 -1.17 -4.68
CA GLY A 651 -8.18 -2.18 -3.70
C GLY A 651 -9.18 -2.32 -2.55
N ALA A 652 -8.88 -3.14 -1.54
CA ALA A 652 -9.76 -3.30 -0.38
C ALA A 652 -10.02 -1.96 0.34
N LEU A 653 -11.28 -1.73 0.70
CA LEU A 653 -11.73 -0.49 1.35
C LEU A 653 -12.48 -0.83 2.63
N THR A 654 -12.04 -0.27 3.75
CA THR A 654 -12.81 -0.25 4.99
C THR A 654 -13.57 1.06 5.10
N VAL A 655 -14.89 1.01 5.20
CA VAL A 655 -15.72 2.16 5.58
C VAL A 655 -15.98 2.08 7.07
N THR A 656 -15.49 3.07 7.81
CA THR A 656 -15.75 3.22 9.24
C THR A 656 -16.70 4.39 9.46
N LEU A 657 -17.84 4.14 10.11
CA LEU A 657 -18.80 5.19 10.44
C LEU A 657 -18.80 5.43 11.95
N SER A 658 -18.50 6.67 12.35
CA SER A 658 -18.45 7.09 13.76
C SER A 658 -19.42 8.23 14.00
N GLY A 659 -20.64 7.89 14.42
CA GLY A 659 -21.71 8.86 14.69
C GLY A 659 -22.27 9.53 13.44
N ALA A 660 -21.99 9.00 12.24
CA ALA A 660 -22.48 9.48 10.96
C ALA A 660 -23.07 8.33 10.12
N ASN A 661 -24.04 8.63 9.27
CA ASN A 661 -24.50 7.76 8.19
C ASN A 661 -23.76 8.08 6.88
N LEU A 662 -23.66 7.10 5.99
CA LEU A 662 -23.14 7.29 4.64
C LEU A 662 -24.15 6.76 3.62
N THR A 663 -24.52 7.60 2.66
CA THR A 663 -25.39 7.23 1.54
C THR A 663 -24.64 7.37 0.23
N LEU A 664 -24.60 6.29 -0.56
CA LEU A 664 -24.00 6.26 -1.90
C LEU A 664 -25.11 6.22 -2.94
N ASN A 665 -25.40 7.35 -3.59
CA ASN A 665 -26.53 7.47 -4.51
C ASN A 665 -26.22 6.95 -5.92
N ALA A 666 -25.01 7.17 -6.42
CA ALA A 666 -24.57 6.59 -7.69
C ALA A 666 -24.15 5.13 -7.54
N GLY A 667 -23.69 4.74 -6.35
CA GLY A 667 -23.30 3.36 -6.02
C GLY A 667 -21.80 3.24 -5.88
N THR A 668 -21.27 2.06 -6.18
CA THR A 668 -19.84 1.75 -6.03
C THR A 668 -19.32 1.05 -7.27
N ASN A 669 -18.07 1.31 -7.66
CA ASN A 669 -17.45 0.67 -8.80
C ASN A 669 -16.03 0.20 -8.46
N TYR A 670 -15.71 -1.04 -8.85
CA TYR A 670 -14.38 -1.61 -8.74
C TYR A 670 -13.62 -1.56 -10.08
N ASN A 671 -12.42 -0.95 -10.07
CA ASN A 671 -11.55 -0.79 -11.27
C ASN A 671 -10.11 -1.33 -11.08
N GLY A 672 -9.89 -2.28 -10.16
CA GLY A 672 -8.56 -2.77 -9.78
C GLY A 672 -8.09 -4.08 -10.44
N VAL A 673 -6.78 -4.35 -10.35
CA VAL A 673 -6.11 -5.55 -10.87
C VAL A 673 -5.78 -6.55 -9.74
N THR A 674 -6.25 -7.79 -9.89
CA THR A 674 -5.95 -9.03 -9.11
C THR A 674 -6.40 -9.08 -7.64
N GLY A 675 -7.19 -10.13 -7.29
CA GLY A 675 -7.73 -10.37 -5.94
C GLY A 675 -9.00 -9.55 -5.67
N GLY A 676 -10.18 -10.16 -5.80
CA GLY A 676 -11.47 -9.47 -5.64
C GLY A 676 -11.52 -8.63 -4.35
N PRO A 677 -11.71 -7.30 -4.42
CA PRO A 677 -11.61 -6.43 -3.26
C PRO A 677 -12.77 -6.68 -2.30
N LEU A 678 -12.53 -6.37 -1.03
CA LEU A 678 -13.53 -6.41 0.01
C LEU A 678 -13.87 -4.98 0.44
N LEU A 679 -15.15 -4.62 0.37
CA LEU A 679 -15.71 -3.49 1.08
C LEU A 679 -16.06 -3.95 2.50
N THR A 680 -15.26 -3.57 3.49
CA THR A 680 -15.55 -3.88 4.90
C THR A 680 -16.30 -2.72 5.53
N VAL A 681 -17.41 -3.00 6.22
CA VAL A 681 -18.27 -2.02 6.87
C VAL A 681 -18.16 -2.17 8.38
N ASN A 682 -17.63 -1.12 9.02
CA ASN A 682 -17.55 -0.96 10.47
C ASN A 682 -18.38 0.27 10.86
N ALA A 683 -19.71 0.11 10.96
CA ALA A 683 -20.62 1.24 11.10
C ALA A 683 -21.09 1.53 12.55
N GLY A 684 -20.71 0.73 13.54
CA GLY A 684 -21.16 0.92 14.92
C GLY A 684 -22.67 0.79 15.05
N SER A 685 -23.39 1.88 15.37
CA SER A 685 -24.86 1.95 15.35
C SER A 685 -25.43 2.67 14.12
N ASN A 686 -24.57 3.07 13.17
CA ASN A 686 -24.94 3.87 12.01
C ASN A 686 -25.21 3.01 10.77
N THR A 687 -25.65 3.67 9.69
CA THR A 687 -26.02 3.02 8.43
C THR A 687 -25.13 3.44 7.27
N LEU A 688 -24.63 2.45 6.53
CA LEU A 688 -24.18 2.60 5.15
C LEU A 688 -25.33 2.19 4.20
N LEU A 689 -25.90 3.16 3.50
CA LEU A 689 -26.89 2.93 2.46
C LEU A 689 -26.25 3.00 1.08
N ILE A 690 -26.27 1.90 0.34
CA ILE A 690 -25.92 1.87 -1.08
C ILE A 690 -27.22 1.96 -1.87
N ASN A 691 -27.58 3.18 -2.25
CA ASN A 691 -28.75 3.45 -3.06
C ASN A 691 -28.47 3.30 -4.55
N GLY A 692 -27.23 3.48 -5.00
CA GLY A 692 -26.88 3.28 -6.40
C GLY A 692 -26.49 1.85 -6.74
N THR A 693 -26.20 1.64 -8.02
CA THR A 693 -25.86 0.32 -8.55
C THR A 693 -24.43 -0.08 -8.16
N VAL A 694 -24.24 -1.30 -7.66
CA VAL A 694 -22.89 -1.85 -7.42
C VAL A 694 -22.36 -2.43 -8.73
N THR A 695 -21.28 -1.87 -9.27
CA THR A 695 -20.66 -2.34 -10.52
C THR A 695 -19.41 -3.15 -10.24
N THR A 696 -19.36 -4.38 -10.73
CA THR A 696 -18.17 -5.26 -10.66
C THR A 696 -17.47 -5.27 -12.02
N GLY A 697 -16.16 -5.04 -12.06
CA GLY A 697 -15.38 -5.15 -13.29
C GLY A 697 -15.53 -6.52 -13.96
N SER A 698 -15.30 -6.58 -15.27
CA SER A 698 -15.77 -7.63 -16.21
C SER A 698 -15.39 -9.10 -15.93
N ASN A 699 -14.69 -9.45 -14.84
CA ASN A 699 -14.23 -10.82 -14.57
C ASN A 699 -14.00 -11.17 -13.08
N ARG A 700 -14.51 -10.41 -12.09
CA ARG A 700 -14.08 -10.59 -10.69
C ARG A 700 -15.17 -10.35 -9.64
N TRP A 701 -15.17 -11.20 -8.61
CA TRP A 701 -15.99 -11.08 -7.41
C TRP A 701 -15.62 -9.81 -6.62
N ALA A 702 -16.58 -8.92 -6.37
CA ALA A 702 -16.46 -7.90 -5.33
C ALA A 702 -17.18 -8.40 -4.08
N GLY A 703 -16.58 -8.20 -2.91
CA GLY A 703 -17.13 -8.62 -1.63
C GLY A 703 -17.63 -7.47 -0.81
N VAL A 704 -18.67 -7.70 -0.02
CA VAL A 704 -19.00 -6.83 1.11
C VAL A 704 -18.97 -7.64 2.39
N GLN A 705 -18.33 -7.09 3.43
CA GLN A 705 -18.34 -7.65 4.77
C GLN A 705 -18.94 -6.65 5.75
N VAL A 706 -19.90 -7.10 6.56
CA VAL A 706 -20.50 -6.29 7.62
C VAL A 706 -20.02 -6.84 8.96
N ASN A 707 -19.33 -6.00 9.75
CA ASN A 707 -18.88 -6.35 11.09
C ASN A 707 -19.76 -5.71 12.17
N THR A 708 -20.15 -4.44 11.99
CA THR A 708 -21.01 -3.67 12.91
C THR A 708 -21.89 -2.69 12.14
N GLY A 709 -22.98 -2.24 12.77
CA GLY A 709 -23.96 -1.31 12.20
C GLY A 709 -24.78 -1.92 11.07
N THR A 710 -25.40 -1.07 10.25
CA THR A 710 -26.31 -1.51 9.19
C THR A 710 -25.72 -1.24 7.82
N LEU A 711 -25.70 -2.26 6.96
CA LEU A 711 -25.51 -2.09 5.52
C LEU A 711 -26.84 -2.31 4.82
N THR A 712 -27.30 -1.34 4.03
CA THR A 712 -28.49 -1.48 3.18
C THR A 712 -28.12 -1.47 1.71
N LEU A 713 -28.49 -2.55 1.01
CA LEU A 713 -28.37 -2.67 -0.44
C LEU A 713 -29.75 -2.42 -1.06
N ALA A 714 -30.03 -1.18 -1.46
CA ALA A 714 -31.34 -0.78 -1.97
C ALA A 714 -31.51 -0.98 -3.48
N ASN A 715 -30.41 -0.97 -4.23
CA ASN A 715 -30.39 -1.22 -5.67
C ASN A 715 -29.57 -2.46 -6.04
N GLY A 716 -29.76 -2.91 -7.28
CA GLY A 716 -29.11 -4.10 -7.80
C GLY A 716 -27.64 -3.91 -8.15
N GLN A 717 -26.98 -5.01 -8.51
CA GLN A 717 -25.67 -5.01 -9.14
C GLN A 717 -25.79 -4.79 -10.67
N ALA A 718 -24.93 -3.96 -11.27
CA ALA A 718 -24.81 -3.82 -12.74
C ALA A 718 -23.74 -4.78 -13.28
N GLY A 719 -24.04 -5.40 -14.42
CA GLY A 719 -23.08 -6.16 -15.22
C GLY A 719 -22.92 -7.61 -14.77
N GLY A 720 -23.76 -8.51 -15.28
CA GLY A 720 -23.63 -9.95 -15.02
C GLY A 720 -24.56 -10.78 -15.88
N SER A 721 -24.34 -10.74 -17.20
CA SER A 721 -24.83 -11.76 -18.15
C SER A 721 -23.87 -12.96 -18.22
N SER A 722 -22.61 -12.79 -17.78
CA SER A 722 -21.62 -13.85 -17.73
C SER A 722 -21.67 -14.65 -16.42
N THR A 723 -21.28 -15.92 -16.51
CA THR A 723 -21.33 -16.92 -15.44
C THR A 723 -20.44 -16.64 -14.22
N ASN A 724 -19.63 -15.57 -14.24
CA ASN A 724 -18.60 -15.28 -13.23
C ASN A 724 -18.78 -13.95 -12.48
N ASN A 725 -19.92 -13.26 -12.66
CA ASN A 725 -20.13 -11.92 -12.10
C ASN A 725 -21.17 -11.95 -10.96
N GLY A 726 -20.76 -11.56 -9.75
CA GLY A 726 -21.64 -11.46 -8.59
C GLY A 726 -21.01 -10.74 -7.40
N LEU A 727 -21.81 -9.93 -6.69
CA LEU A 727 -21.47 -9.37 -5.38
C LEU A 727 -21.66 -10.47 -4.33
N TYR A 728 -20.58 -10.84 -3.62
CA TYR A 728 -20.69 -11.72 -2.46
C TYR A 728 -20.80 -10.92 -1.16
N ALA A 729 -21.48 -11.47 -0.16
CA ALA A 729 -21.68 -10.81 1.12
C ALA A 729 -21.28 -11.74 2.29
N THR A 730 -20.60 -11.18 3.28
CA THR A 730 -20.28 -11.84 4.55
C THR A 730 -20.85 -11.04 5.70
N LEU A 731 -21.78 -11.61 6.45
CA LEU A 731 -22.33 -11.03 7.66
C LEU A 731 -21.58 -11.60 8.87
N SER A 732 -20.66 -10.81 9.43
CA SER A 732 -19.87 -11.17 10.62
C SER A 732 -20.35 -10.49 11.90
N GLY A 733 -21.31 -9.58 11.78
CA GLY A 733 -22.02 -8.89 12.86
C GLY A 733 -22.93 -7.79 12.27
N GLY A 734 -23.53 -6.95 13.10
CA GLY A 734 -24.41 -5.87 12.62
C GLY A 734 -25.65 -6.37 11.87
N THR A 735 -26.15 -5.59 10.91
CA THR A 735 -27.34 -5.88 10.10
C THR A 735 -27.05 -5.73 8.61
N LEU A 736 -27.47 -6.71 7.80
CA LEU A 736 -27.47 -6.64 6.34
C LEU A 736 -28.93 -6.59 5.83
N ASN A 737 -29.34 -5.45 5.27
CA ASN A 737 -30.64 -5.27 4.64
C ASN A 737 -30.53 -5.55 3.13
N LEU A 738 -31.17 -6.64 2.68
CA LEU A 738 -31.28 -6.98 1.26
C LEU A 738 -32.60 -6.46 0.71
N ASN A 739 -32.60 -5.20 0.25
CA ASN A 739 -33.81 -4.50 -0.20
C ASN A 739 -34.00 -4.55 -1.73
N ASN A 740 -33.23 -5.37 -2.44
CA ASN A 740 -33.35 -5.54 -3.88
C ASN A 740 -33.18 -7.00 -4.31
N ALA A 741 -34.01 -7.47 -5.25
CA ALA A 741 -33.94 -8.81 -5.83
C ALA A 741 -32.61 -9.11 -6.55
N ALA A 742 -31.84 -8.09 -6.93
CA ALA A 742 -30.52 -8.23 -7.56
C ALA A 742 -29.38 -7.71 -6.66
N ALA A 743 -29.60 -7.63 -5.34
CA ALA A 743 -28.62 -7.07 -4.40
C ALA A 743 -27.31 -7.87 -4.34
N ILE A 744 -27.38 -9.21 -4.33
CA ILE A 744 -26.23 -10.11 -4.20
C ILE A 744 -26.41 -11.37 -5.08
N GLY A 745 -25.31 -12.08 -5.35
CA GLY A 745 -25.31 -13.37 -6.05
C GLY A 745 -24.76 -13.34 -7.49
N GLY A 746 -24.52 -14.52 -8.07
CA GLY A 746 -23.90 -14.76 -9.38
C GLY A 746 -23.70 -16.26 -9.63
N ALA A 747 -23.46 -16.68 -10.88
CA ALA A 747 -23.56 -18.09 -11.29
C ALA A 747 -22.33 -18.98 -10.99
N ALA A 748 -21.26 -18.44 -10.37
CA ALA A 748 -20.04 -19.22 -10.09
C ALA A 748 -20.11 -19.96 -8.74
N ALA A 749 -19.47 -21.14 -8.69
CA ALA A 749 -19.38 -21.98 -7.50
C ALA A 749 -18.49 -21.34 -6.41
N GLY A 750 -19.11 -20.74 -5.39
CA GLY A 750 -18.47 -20.15 -4.22
C GLY A 750 -19.49 -19.67 -3.19
N ASN A 751 -19.05 -19.32 -1.98
CA ASN A 751 -19.93 -18.83 -0.90
C ASN A 751 -20.37 -17.38 -1.18
N ASN A 752 -21.44 -17.20 -1.96
CA ASN A 752 -21.95 -15.88 -2.35
C ASN A 752 -22.59 -15.12 -1.19
N LEU A 753 -23.16 -15.82 -0.20
CA LEU A 753 -23.63 -15.26 1.05
C LEU A 753 -23.12 -16.09 2.22
N THR A 754 -22.31 -15.52 3.10
CA THR A 754 -21.82 -16.17 4.31
C THR A 754 -22.44 -15.51 5.55
N LEU A 755 -23.13 -16.28 6.38
CA LEU A 755 -23.82 -15.81 7.58
C LEU A 755 -23.08 -16.30 8.83
N ASN A 756 -22.11 -15.53 9.33
CA ASN A 756 -21.29 -15.87 10.50
C ASN A 756 -21.95 -15.40 11.80
N SER A 757 -22.52 -14.19 11.83
CA SER A 757 -23.33 -13.69 12.94
C SER A 757 -24.33 -12.62 12.50
N GLY A 758 -24.85 -11.78 13.40
CA GLY A 758 -25.62 -10.57 13.06
C GLY A 758 -27.08 -10.82 12.63
N THR A 759 -27.68 -9.81 12.00
CA THR A 759 -29.07 -9.79 11.54
C THR A 759 -29.15 -9.66 10.02
N LEU A 760 -29.85 -10.58 9.37
CA LEU A 760 -30.29 -10.43 7.98
C LEU A 760 -31.69 -9.81 7.97
N ASP A 761 -31.95 -8.83 7.12
CA ASP A 761 -33.25 -8.16 7.08
C ASP A 761 -33.70 -7.87 5.64
N ASN A 762 -34.99 -7.68 5.49
CA ASN A 762 -35.63 -7.08 4.32
C ASN A 762 -36.50 -5.92 4.82
N THR A 763 -36.02 -4.70 4.59
CA THR A 763 -36.70 -3.45 4.99
C THR A 763 -37.37 -2.75 3.81
N SER A 764 -37.47 -3.41 2.65
CA SER A 764 -38.07 -2.82 1.43
C SER A 764 -39.58 -2.61 1.51
N GLY A 765 -40.27 -3.24 2.47
CA GLY A 765 -41.73 -3.23 2.57
C GLY A 765 -42.45 -4.21 1.64
N ALA A 766 -41.71 -4.99 0.83
CA ALA A 766 -42.24 -6.00 -0.07
C ALA A 766 -41.51 -7.34 0.09
N ALA A 767 -42.15 -8.45 -0.30
CA ALA A 767 -41.48 -9.73 -0.38
C ALA A 767 -40.39 -9.71 -1.47
N ILE A 768 -39.17 -10.14 -1.11
CA ILE A 768 -38.03 -10.19 -2.04
C ILE A 768 -37.66 -11.63 -2.34
N THR A 769 -37.46 -11.93 -3.61
CA THR A 769 -36.77 -13.16 -4.07
C THR A 769 -35.52 -12.76 -4.80
N LEU A 770 -34.36 -13.25 -4.35
CA LEU A 770 -33.07 -12.98 -4.99
C LEU A 770 -33.01 -13.68 -6.35
N SER A 771 -32.96 -12.88 -7.42
CA SER A 771 -32.93 -13.31 -8.82
C SER A 771 -31.64 -14.01 -9.25
N LYS A 772 -30.57 -13.87 -8.45
CA LYS A 772 -29.23 -14.40 -8.77
C LYS A 772 -28.86 -15.67 -8.01
N ASN A 773 -29.80 -16.23 -7.23
CA ASN A 773 -29.66 -17.52 -6.56
C ASN A 773 -28.29 -17.73 -5.87
N PRO A 774 -27.86 -16.83 -4.96
CA PRO A 774 -26.58 -16.98 -4.28
C PRO A 774 -26.49 -18.32 -3.56
N ALA A 775 -25.36 -19.01 -3.69
CA ALA A 775 -25.02 -20.08 -2.76
C ALA A 775 -24.82 -19.47 -1.35
N VAL A 776 -25.43 -20.11 -0.35
CA VAL A 776 -25.46 -19.63 1.03
C VAL A 776 -24.65 -20.56 1.92
N THR A 777 -23.66 -20.01 2.62
CA THR A 777 -23.01 -20.68 3.73
C THR A 777 -23.55 -20.14 5.02
N LEU A 778 -24.18 -21.02 5.80
CA LEU A 778 -24.35 -20.75 7.20
C LEU A 778 -22.95 -20.87 7.80
N GLY A 779 -22.39 -19.82 8.39
CA GLY A 779 -21.09 -19.81 9.09
C GLY A 779 -21.15 -19.78 10.63
N GLY A 780 -22.20 -19.17 11.21
CA GLY A 780 -22.52 -19.24 12.64
C GLY A 780 -24.01 -19.01 12.91
N ASN A 781 -24.34 -18.53 14.12
CA ASN A 781 -25.70 -18.21 14.55
C ASN A 781 -26.09 -16.79 14.11
N PHE A 782 -27.28 -16.60 13.56
CA PHE A 782 -27.72 -15.28 13.07
C PHE A 782 -29.21 -15.07 13.35
N ALA A 783 -29.65 -13.82 13.22
CA ALA A 783 -31.06 -13.44 13.29
C ALA A 783 -31.59 -13.08 11.90
N PHE A 784 -32.87 -13.34 11.66
CA PHE A 784 -33.62 -12.73 10.57
C PHE A 784 -34.61 -11.75 11.16
N SER A 785 -34.59 -10.51 10.71
CA SER A 785 -35.50 -9.46 11.15
C SER A 785 -36.37 -9.00 9.99
N THR A 786 -37.59 -8.58 10.30
CA THR A 786 -38.42 -7.76 9.41
C THR A 786 -38.65 -6.42 10.11
N SER A 787 -37.85 -5.41 9.76
CA SER A 787 -37.95 -4.11 10.45
C SER A 787 -39.28 -3.41 10.13
N ALA A 788 -39.92 -2.87 11.17
CA ALA A 788 -41.11 -2.00 11.17
C ALA A 788 -42.47 -2.61 10.77
N GLY A 789 -43.07 -3.36 11.68
CA GLY A 789 -44.54 -3.52 11.73
C GLY A 789 -45.10 -4.63 10.83
N THR A 790 -46.42 -4.78 10.87
CA THR A 790 -47.22 -5.94 10.50
C THR A 790 -47.13 -6.47 9.04
N ALA A 791 -46.21 -5.97 8.22
CA ALA A 791 -46.03 -6.39 6.82
C ALA A 791 -45.12 -7.63 6.72
N LEU A 792 -45.52 -8.61 5.90
CA LEU A 792 -44.74 -9.83 5.65
C LEU A 792 -43.57 -9.51 4.70
N ASN A 793 -42.48 -8.93 5.23
CA ASN A 793 -41.26 -8.67 4.47
C ASN A 793 -40.45 -9.96 4.24
N ASN A 794 -41.07 -10.92 3.56
CA ASN A 794 -40.45 -12.21 3.26
C ASN A 794 -39.15 -12.02 2.49
N LEU A 795 -38.13 -12.82 2.81
CA LEU A 795 -36.87 -12.85 2.09
C LEU A 795 -36.61 -14.26 1.59
N ASN A 796 -36.61 -14.43 0.29
CA ASN A 796 -36.23 -15.67 -0.38
C ASN A 796 -34.86 -15.51 -1.01
N LEU A 797 -33.89 -16.27 -0.51
CA LEU A 797 -32.50 -16.25 -0.94
C LEU A 797 -32.26 -16.94 -2.30
N GLY A 798 -33.31 -17.41 -2.96
CA GLY A 798 -33.25 -18.07 -4.26
C GLY A 798 -32.89 -19.56 -4.16
N THR A 799 -32.51 -20.15 -5.28
CA THR A 799 -32.28 -21.61 -5.42
C THR A 799 -30.81 -22.03 -5.27
N GLY A 800 -29.92 -21.13 -4.85
CA GLY A 800 -28.51 -21.44 -4.64
C GLY A 800 -28.31 -22.49 -3.55
N THR A 801 -27.24 -23.29 -3.65
CA THR A 801 -26.94 -24.34 -2.68
C THR A 801 -26.77 -23.76 -1.28
N VAL A 802 -27.19 -24.51 -0.25
CA VAL A 802 -27.06 -24.08 1.15
C VAL A 802 -26.13 -25.05 1.86
N THR A 803 -25.03 -24.54 2.42
CA THR A 803 -24.07 -25.35 3.18
C THR A 803 -24.18 -25.00 4.65
N ASN A 804 -24.36 -26.02 5.48
CA ASN A 804 -24.28 -25.92 6.93
C ASN A 804 -23.17 -26.84 7.44
N SER A 805 -22.23 -26.34 8.23
CA SER A 805 -21.07 -27.11 8.72
C SER A 805 -21.06 -27.34 10.24
N GLY A 806 -22.11 -26.93 10.94
CA GLY A 806 -22.18 -27.10 12.40
C GLY A 806 -23.58 -26.85 12.96
N ASN A 807 -23.72 -26.94 14.28
CA ASN A 807 -24.99 -26.68 14.96
C ASN A 807 -25.35 -25.20 14.91
N ARG A 808 -26.56 -24.85 14.42
CA ARG A 808 -26.97 -23.46 14.17
C ARG A 808 -28.21 -23.05 14.92
N THR A 809 -28.21 -21.79 15.34
CA THR A 809 -29.41 -21.08 15.80
C THR A 809 -29.78 -20.00 14.80
N ILE A 810 -31.02 -20.04 14.31
CA ILE A 810 -31.66 -18.98 13.53
C ILE A 810 -32.72 -18.34 14.43
N THR A 811 -32.57 -17.05 14.73
CA THR A 811 -33.57 -16.32 15.52
C THR A 811 -34.45 -15.49 14.60
N LEU A 812 -35.75 -15.73 14.60
CA LEU A 812 -36.73 -14.94 13.84
C LEU A 812 -37.14 -13.73 14.68
N ASN A 813 -37.05 -12.52 14.15
CA ASN A 813 -37.57 -11.30 14.74
C ASN A 813 -38.58 -10.70 13.75
N GLY A 814 -39.78 -10.36 14.21
CA GLY A 814 -40.85 -9.85 13.34
C GLY A 814 -41.66 -10.94 12.61
N ALA A 815 -42.60 -10.50 11.77
CA ALA A 815 -43.48 -11.36 10.98
C ALA A 815 -42.93 -11.55 9.55
N GLY A 816 -42.79 -12.80 9.10
CA GLY A 816 -42.35 -13.11 7.74
C GLY A 816 -41.63 -14.45 7.58
N ALA A 817 -41.30 -14.79 6.33
CA ALA A 817 -40.62 -16.02 5.97
C ALA A 817 -39.19 -15.74 5.48
N LEU A 818 -38.20 -16.39 6.09
CA LEU A 818 -36.86 -16.55 5.51
C LEU A 818 -36.83 -17.86 4.72
N THR A 819 -36.62 -17.78 3.41
CA THR A 819 -36.62 -18.93 2.51
C THR A 819 -35.24 -19.19 1.94
N PHE A 820 -34.76 -20.41 2.15
CA PHE A 820 -33.60 -21.03 1.54
C PHE A 820 -34.10 -21.96 0.43
N GLY A 821 -34.27 -21.46 -0.80
CA GLY A 821 -34.94 -22.22 -1.86
C GLY A 821 -34.12 -23.36 -2.46
N GLY A 822 -32.79 -23.36 -2.31
CA GLY A 822 -31.92 -24.44 -2.78
C GLY A 822 -31.84 -25.65 -1.84
N ALA A 823 -31.05 -26.65 -2.23
CA ALA A 823 -30.78 -27.82 -1.41
C ALA A 823 -29.81 -27.47 -0.27
N MET A 824 -30.19 -27.75 0.97
CA MET A 824 -29.30 -27.72 2.12
C MET A 824 -28.51 -29.01 2.24
N THR A 825 -27.19 -28.87 2.38
CA THR A 825 -26.25 -29.95 2.68
C THR A 825 -25.60 -29.68 4.04
N ASN A 826 -25.88 -30.54 5.02
CA ASN A 826 -25.20 -30.52 6.32
C ASN A 826 -23.88 -31.28 6.22
N THR A 827 -22.76 -30.63 6.50
CA THR A 827 -21.39 -31.13 6.32
C THR A 827 -20.67 -31.43 7.63
N LEU A 828 -21.34 -31.24 8.77
CA LEU A 828 -20.81 -31.59 10.09
C LEU A 828 -20.57 -33.11 10.18
N ALA A 829 -19.37 -33.51 10.59
CA ALA A 829 -19.02 -34.90 10.86
C ALA A 829 -19.54 -35.37 12.24
N GLY A 830 -20.87 -35.39 12.41
CA GLY A 830 -21.54 -35.78 13.65
C GLY A 830 -23.05 -35.50 13.59
N ASN A 831 -23.73 -35.65 14.72
CA ASN A 831 -25.12 -35.23 14.86
C ASN A 831 -25.21 -33.70 14.72
N ASN A 832 -26.04 -33.22 13.80
CA ASN A 832 -26.23 -31.79 13.56
C ASN A 832 -27.54 -31.30 14.19
N THR A 833 -27.52 -30.12 14.80
CA THR A 833 -28.68 -29.49 15.42
C THR A 833 -28.98 -28.15 14.77
N LEU A 834 -30.17 -28.01 14.18
CA LEU A 834 -30.73 -26.74 13.73
C LEU A 834 -31.79 -26.27 14.72
N THR A 835 -31.51 -25.17 15.41
CA THR A 835 -32.44 -24.49 16.32
C THR A 835 -33.06 -23.29 15.61
N VAL A 836 -34.38 -23.22 15.54
CA VAL A 836 -35.11 -22.06 15.04
C VAL A 836 -35.94 -21.48 16.18
N ASN A 837 -35.61 -20.27 16.61
CA ASN A 837 -36.25 -19.62 17.75
C ASN A 837 -37.09 -18.42 17.33
N ASN A 838 -38.21 -18.22 18.01
CA ASN A 838 -38.98 -17.00 17.97
C ASN A 838 -38.34 -15.96 18.89
N GLY A 839 -37.89 -14.85 18.32
CA GLY A 839 -37.42 -13.65 18.99
C GLY A 839 -38.49 -12.56 19.05
N THR A 840 -38.06 -11.30 19.09
CA THR A 840 -38.94 -10.14 19.34
C THR A 840 -39.91 -9.89 18.19
N GLY A 841 -41.18 -9.61 18.49
CA GLY A 841 -42.19 -9.24 17.48
C GLY A 841 -42.62 -10.38 16.54
N THR A 842 -42.32 -11.63 16.89
CA THR A 842 -42.69 -12.81 16.10
C THR A 842 -44.19 -13.11 16.16
N THR A 843 -44.72 -13.66 15.09
CA THR A 843 -46.11 -14.10 14.97
C THR A 843 -46.16 -15.58 14.58
N SER A 844 -47.34 -16.19 14.62
CA SER A 844 -47.53 -17.58 14.18
C SER A 844 -47.19 -17.82 12.70
N THR A 845 -47.08 -16.76 11.89
CA THR A 845 -46.70 -16.85 10.47
C THR A 845 -45.19 -16.77 10.23
N SER A 846 -44.39 -16.45 11.27
CA SER A 846 -42.93 -16.43 11.19
C SER A 846 -42.39 -17.85 10.97
N VAL A 847 -41.59 -18.04 9.91
CA VAL A 847 -41.15 -19.38 9.48
C VAL A 847 -39.80 -19.35 8.76
N VAL A 848 -38.96 -20.35 9.00
CA VAL A 848 -37.83 -20.66 8.13
C VAL A 848 -38.25 -21.74 7.13
N LYS A 849 -38.05 -21.48 5.84
CA LYS A 849 -38.35 -22.44 4.78
C LYS A 849 -37.07 -22.95 4.13
N PHE A 850 -36.99 -24.25 3.91
CA PHE A 850 -35.94 -24.90 3.12
C PHE A 850 -36.54 -25.54 1.87
N GLY A 851 -35.78 -25.50 0.78
CA GLY A 851 -36.02 -26.27 -0.44
C GLY A 851 -35.90 -27.75 -0.12
N SER A 852 -34.71 -28.33 -0.28
CA SER A 852 -34.43 -29.70 0.17
C SER A 852 -33.51 -29.70 1.39
N TYR A 853 -33.51 -30.77 2.18
CA TYR A 853 -32.70 -30.89 3.41
C TYR A 853 -31.98 -32.24 3.47
N ALA A 854 -30.67 -32.27 3.22
CA ALA A 854 -29.87 -33.47 3.39
C ALA A 854 -29.37 -33.58 4.84
N LEU A 855 -29.74 -34.65 5.54
CA LEU A 855 -29.49 -34.82 6.98
C LEU A 855 -28.00 -34.71 7.33
N SER A 856 -27.11 -35.50 6.73
CA SER A 856 -25.65 -35.37 6.97
C SER A 856 -24.87 -35.82 5.75
N ASN A 857 -23.84 -35.09 5.34
CA ASN A 857 -22.95 -35.38 4.21
C ASN A 857 -21.77 -36.29 4.60
N SER A 858 -21.87 -36.96 5.75
CA SER A 858 -20.89 -37.94 6.19
C SER A 858 -21.10 -39.29 5.50
N ALA A 859 -20.09 -40.14 5.55
CA ALA A 859 -20.22 -41.55 5.19
C ALA A 859 -20.93 -42.37 6.28
N THR A 860 -20.98 -41.87 7.51
CA THR A 860 -21.63 -42.51 8.66
C THR A 860 -23.06 -41.98 8.86
N SER A 861 -23.97 -42.88 9.21
CA SER A 861 -25.34 -42.53 9.57
C SER A 861 -25.38 -41.72 10.88
N TYR A 862 -25.94 -40.52 10.83
CA TYR A 862 -26.12 -39.63 11.98
C TYR A 862 -27.56 -39.20 12.15
N VAL A 863 -27.87 -38.61 13.30
CA VAL A 863 -29.20 -38.03 13.59
C VAL A 863 -29.12 -36.53 13.52
N ASP A 864 -29.96 -35.95 12.66
CA ASP A 864 -30.16 -34.51 12.57
C ASP A 864 -31.34 -34.10 13.44
N THR A 865 -31.13 -33.09 14.28
CA THR A 865 -32.14 -32.57 15.20
C THR A 865 -32.60 -31.19 14.75
N ILE A 866 -33.90 -31.02 14.51
CA ILE A 866 -34.53 -29.71 14.32
C ILE A 866 -35.28 -29.36 15.62
N THR A 867 -35.03 -28.18 16.18
CA THR A 867 -35.57 -27.77 17.48
C THR A 867 -35.85 -26.27 17.55
N GLY A 868 -36.28 -25.79 18.72
CA GLY A 868 -36.58 -24.39 19.01
C GLY A 868 -38.07 -24.04 18.96
N SER A 869 -38.38 -22.77 19.23
CA SER A 869 -39.76 -22.27 19.35
C SER A 869 -40.39 -21.80 18.04
N GLY A 870 -39.62 -21.63 16.98
CA GLY A 870 -40.08 -21.17 15.68
C GLY A 870 -40.55 -22.29 14.75
N ASN A 871 -41.28 -21.90 13.70
CA ASN A 871 -41.77 -22.82 12.69
C ASN A 871 -40.71 -23.09 11.61
N VAL A 872 -40.65 -24.34 11.14
CA VAL A 872 -39.76 -24.79 10.06
C VAL A 872 -40.59 -25.50 9.00
N ASN A 873 -40.39 -25.17 7.72
CA ASN A 873 -41.01 -25.87 6.61
C ASN A 873 -39.96 -26.36 5.61
N ILE A 874 -39.92 -27.66 5.39
CA ILE A 874 -39.08 -28.27 4.34
C ILE A 874 -40.01 -28.63 3.19
N THR A 875 -39.86 -27.89 2.08
CA THR A 875 -40.81 -27.92 0.97
C THR A 875 -40.50 -29.04 -0.04
N GLY A 876 -39.23 -29.38 -0.20
CA GLY A 876 -38.70 -30.50 -0.97
C GLY A 876 -38.33 -31.69 -0.08
N ALA A 877 -37.56 -32.62 -0.65
CA ALA A 877 -37.23 -33.88 0.01
C ALA A 877 -36.21 -33.70 1.16
N VAL A 878 -36.46 -34.37 2.27
CA VAL A 878 -35.42 -34.72 3.25
C VAL A 878 -34.74 -35.99 2.78
N THR A 879 -33.41 -35.98 2.66
CA THR A 879 -32.62 -37.12 2.14
C THR A 879 -31.44 -37.44 3.06
N ASN A 880 -30.84 -38.61 2.90
CA ASN A 880 -29.46 -38.80 3.38
C ASN A 880 -28.55 -37.84 2.59
N GLY A 881 -27.55 -37.25 3.25
CA GLY A 881 -26.45 -36.58 2.56
C GLY A 881 -25.29 -37.57 2.34
N GLY A 882 -24.35 -37.20 1.46
CA GLY A 882 -23.15 -38.00 1.22
C GLY A 882 -23.46 -39.44 0.83
N THR A 883 -22.75 -40.40 1.43
CA THR A 883 -22.90 -41.83 1.19
C THR A 883 -23.60 -42.58 2.33
N ALA A 884 -24.19 -41.87 3.30
CA ALA A 884 -24.88 -42.48 4.43
C ALA A 884 -26.16 -43.23 4.00
N THR A 885 -26.41 -44.39 4.60
CA THR A 885 -27.54 -45.26 4.25
C THR A 885 -28.62 -45.36 5.32
N ALA A 886 -28.45 -44.74 6.50
CA ALA A 886 -29.41 -44.84 7.61
C ALA A 886 -29.48 -43.57 8.51
N SER A 887 -29.29 -42.38 7.95
CA SER A 887 -29.40 -41.14 8.74
C SER A 887 -30.84 -40.88 9.20
N GLY A 888 -31.01 -40.43 10.44
CA GLY A 888 -32.30 -40.20 11.08
C GLY A 888 -32.62 -38.72 11.29
N LEU A 889 -33.89 -38.42 11.54
CA LEU A 889 -34.41 -37.07 11.81
C LEU A 889 -35.10 -37.03 13.17
N THR A 890 -34.70 -36.09 14.02
CA THR A 890 -35.36 -35.79 15.30
C THR A 890 -35.97 -34.40 15.26
N TYR A 891 -37.23 -34.26 15.67
CA TYR A 891 -37.84 -32.98 15.98
C TYR A 891 -38.07 -32.85 17.49
N SER A 892 -37.54 -31.80 18.10
CA SER A 892 -37.64 -31.56 19.56
C SER A 892 -38.02 -30.11 19.91
N GLY A 893 -38.55 -29.36 18.95
CA GLY A 893 -38.97 -27.97 19.15
C GLY A 893 -40.36 -27.84 19.78
N THR A 894 -40.75 -26.62 20.16
CA THR A 894 -42.13 -26.30 20.58
C THR A 894 -42.97 -25.71 19.45
N GLY A 895 -42.35 -25.38 18.31
CA GLY A 895 -43.03 -24.91 17.10
C GLY A 895 -43.65 -26.06 16.29
N THR A 896 -43.84 -25.81 14.99
CA THR A 896 -44.24 -26.83 14.02
C THR A 896 -43.14 -27.06 12.98
N LEU A 897 -42.73 -28.31 12.79
CA LEU A 897 -41.95 -28.76 11.62
C LEU A 897 -42.92 -29.29 10.57
N THR A 898 -42.95 -28.70 9.38
CA THR A 898 -43.74 -29.18 8.24
C THR A 898 -42.85 -29.84 7.19
N LEU A 899 -43.20 -31.07 6.79
CA LEU A 899 -42.52 -31.82 5.73
C LEU A 899 -43.47 -32.01 4.55
N SER A 900 -43.21 -31.29 3.45
CA SER A 900 -44.09 -31.27 2.27
C SER A 900 -43.57 -32.10 1.10
N GLY A 901 -42.27 -32.42 1.07
CA GLY A 901 -41.67 -33.23 0.01
C GLY A 901 -41.84 -34.74 0.21
N THR A 902 -41.43 -35.48 -0.83
CA THR A 902 -41.27 -36.94 -0.78
C THR A 902 -39.92 -37.25 -0.13
N ASN A 903 -39.93 -37.67 1.13
CA ASN A 903 -38.71 -37.90 1.90
C ASN A 903 -38.13 -39.31 1.65
N THR A 904 -36.80 -39.43 1.64
CA THR A 904 -36.09 -40.68 1.27
C THR A 904 -34.94 -41.07 2.20
N TYR A 905 -34.78 -40.39 3.34
CA TYR A 905 -33.83 -40.81 4.38
C TYR A 905 -34.24 -42.16 4.99
N ALA A 906 -33.29 -42.93 5.51
CA ALA A 906 -33.54 -44.33 5.88
C ALA A 906 -33.49 -44.61 7.39
N GLY A 907 -32.98 -43.68 8.19
CA GLY A 907 -33.01 -43.77 9.65
C GLY A 907 -34.37 -43.37 10.23
N ALA A 908 -34.53 -43.57 11.54
CA ALA A 908 -35.79 -43.30 12.24
C ALA A 908 -36.19 -41.81 12.24
N THR A 909 -37.50 -41.56 12.29
CA THR A 909 -38.09 -40.25 12.55
C THR A 909 -38.57 -40.20 14.00
N THR A 910 -38.00 -39.29 14.81
CA THR A 910 -38.37 -39.13 16.22
C THR A 910 -38.99 -37.77 16.44
N VAL A 911 -40.17 -37.71 17.05
CA VAL A 911 -40.84 -36.46 17.45
C VAL A 911 -40.87 -36.41 18.98
N SER A 912 -39.90 -35.73 19.57
CA SER A 912 -39.72 -35.64 21.01
C SER A 912 -40.56 -34.53 21.66
N ALA A 913 -40.92 -33.48 20.92
CA ALA A 913 -41.77 -32.36 21.37
C ALA A 913 -42.40 -31.63 20.16
N GLY A 914 -43.35 -30.74 20.43
CA GLY A 914 -43.96 -29.86 19.41
C GLY A 914 -44.83 -30.63 18.41
N ALA A 915 -45.00 -30.08 17.20
CA ALA A 915 -45.79 -30.73 16.15
C ALA A 915 -44.96 -31.03 14.89
N LEU A 916 -44.96 -32.30 14.46
CA LEU A 916 -44.56 -32.71 13.12
C LEU A 916 -45.80 -32.76 12.22
N ASN A 917 -45.83 -31.92 11.19
CA ASN A 917 -46.91 -31.83 10.21
C ASN A 917 -46.44 -32.41 8.86
N VAL A 918 -47.03 -33.52 8.43
CA VAL A 918 -46.67 -34.22 7.19
C VAL A 918 -47.72 -33.94 6.12
N THR A 919 -47.35 -33.18 5.10
CA THR A 919 -48.20 -32.92 3.92
C THR A 919 -47.70 -33.65 2.68
N GLY A 920 -46.41 -34.02 2.65
CA GLY A 920 -45.80 -34.89 1.65
C GLY A 920 -45.80 -36.36 2.09
N SER A 921 -44.64 -37.03 2.02
CA SER A 921 -44.51 -38.40 2.52
C SER A 921 -43.24 -38.63 3.33
N LEU A 922 -43.33 -39.31 4.48
CA LEU A 922 -42.14 -39.80 5.20
C LEU A 922 -41.54 -41.00 4.47
N ALA A 923 -40.25 -41.26 4.67
CA ALA A 923 -39.55 -42.31 3.94
C ALA A 923 -40.03 -43.73 4.28
N SER A 924 -40.00 -44.63 3.29
CA SER A 924 -40.26 -46.05 3.50
C SER A 924 -39.17 -46.68 4.37
N GLY A 925 -39.57 -47.49 5.36
CA GLY A 925 -38.64 -48.12 6.30
C GLY A 925 -38.15 -47.24 7.46
N SER A 926 -38.45 -45.93 7.47
CA SER A 926 -38.16 -45.06 8.63
C SER A 926 -39.21 -45.27 9.72
N ALA A 927 -38.88 -46.02 10.77
CA ALA A 927 -39.73 -46.11 11.96
C ALA A 927 -40.02 -44.71 12.54
N VAL A 928 -41.27 -44.45 12.91
CA VAL A 928 -41.73 -43.16 13.45
C VAL A 928 -42.11 -43.32 14.91
N SER A 929 -41.50 -42.53 15.79
CA SER A 929 -41.83 -42.48 17.21
C SER A 929 -42.25 -41.08 17.62
N VAL A 930 -43.35 -40.97 18.35
CA VAL A 930 -43.88 -39.69 18.86
C VAL A 930 -43.98 -39.77 20.37
N ALA A 931 -43.25 -38.91 21.08
CA ALA A 931 -43.18 -38.90 22.53
C ALA A 931 -44.44 -38.29 23.17
N SER A 932 -44.54 -38.42 24.50
CA SER A 932 -45.59 -37.79 25.28
C SER A 932 -45.58 -36.26 25.11
N GLY A 933 -46.74 -35.65 24.88
CA GLY A 933 -46.88 -34.20 24.64
C GLY A 933 -46.49 -33.73 23.23
N ALA A 934 -45.89 -34.59 22.39
CA ALA A 934 -45.61 -34.28 20.99
C ALA A 934 -46.82 -34.61 20.11
N THR A 935 -46.94 -33.94 18.95
CA THR A 935 -47.99 -34.18 17.96
C THR A 935 -47.43 -34.66 16.63
N LEU A 936 -47.98 -35.73 16.08
CA LEU A 936 -47.92 -36.04 14.65
C LEU A 936 -49.23 -35.65 13.99
N ARG A 937 -49.18 -34.90 12.89
CA ARG A 937 -50.35 -34.49 12.12
C ARG A 937 -50.09 -34.38 10.63
N GLY A 938 -51.13 -34.06 9.87
CA GLY A 938 -51.02 -33.61 8.49
C GLY A 938 -52.03 -34.26 7.55
N THR A 939 -51.73 -34.16 6.25
CA THR A 939 -52.58 -34.69 5.16
C THR A 939 -51.83 -35.62 4.22
N GLY A 940 -50.59 -35.97 4.59
CA GLY A 940 -49.66 -36.72 3.76
C GLY A 940 -49.64 -38.22 4.07
N THR A 941 -48.53 -38.86 3.74
CA THR A 941 -48.31 -40.30 3.94
C THR A 941 -47.16 -40.57 4.91
N VAL A 942 -47.39 -41.39 5.92
CA VAL A 942 -46.38 -41.90 6.85
C VAL A 942 -46.09 -43.36 6.51
N ASN A 943 -44.95 -43.61 5.85
CA ASN A 943 -44.67 -44.92 5.27
C ASN A 943 -44.10 -45.96 6.25
N GLY A 944 -43.46 -45.52 7.34
CA GLY A 944 -42.86 -46.42 8.33
C GLY A 944 -43.81 -46.83 9.45
N ALA A 945 -43.44 -47.90 10.16
CA ALA A 945 -44.13 -48.32 11.38
C ALA A 945 -44.15 -47.16 12.38
N THR A 946 -45.35 -46.80 12.85
CA THR A 946 -45.56 -45.61 13.68
C THR A 946 -46.03 -46.01 15.08
N THR A 947 -45.35 -45.48 16.10
CA THR A 947 -45.75 -45.59 17.49
C THR A 947 -45.95 -44.21 18.07
N ILE A 948 -47.17 -43.94 18.56
CA ILE A 948 -47.50 -42.76 19.35
C ILE A 948 -47.47 -43.18 20.81
N ALA A 949 -46.50 -42.69 21.57
CA ALA A 949 -46.35 -43.01 22.98
C ALA A 949 -47.53 -42.48 23.80
N SER A 950 -47.71 -43.02 25.01
CA SER A 950 -48.76 -42.57 25.91
C SER A 950 -48.65 -41.06 26.21
N GLY A 951 -49.77 -40.35 26.04
CA GLY A 951 -49.84 -38.88 26.14
C GLY A 951 -49.34 -38.12 24.91
N GLY A 952 -48.89 -38.81 23.84
CA GLY A 952 -48.66 -38.20 22.53
C GLY A 952 -49.97 -37.93 21.79
N ILE A 953 -49.94 -37.04 20.79
CA ILE A 953 -51.11 -36.62 20.02
C ILE A 953 -50.95 -37.06 18.56
N LEU A 954 -51.98 -37.70 18.01
CA LEU A 954 -52.12 -37.98 16.59
C LEU A 954 -53.31 -37.18 16.05
N ALA A 955 -53.14 -36.46 14.96
CA ALA A 955 -54.23 -35.72 14.33
C ALA A 955 -54.19 -35.81 12.80
N ALA A 956 -55.31 -35.56 12.13
CA ALA A 956 -55.31 -35.30 10.69
C ALA A 956 -55.48 -33.79 10.43
N GLY A 957 -55.13 -33.35 9.21
CA GLY A 957 -55.10 -31.95 8.84
C GLY A 957 -53.80 -31.23 9.22
N THR A 958 -53.53 -30.11 8.56
CA THR A 958 -52.29 -29.31 8.68
C THR A 958 -52.23 -28.38 9.89
N SER A 959 -53.35 -28.18 10.59
CA SER A 959 -53.51 -27.30 11.74
C SER A 959 -54.58 -27.83 12.71
N ALA A 960 -54.78 -27.13 13.83
CA ALA A 960 -55.83 -27.48 14.79
C ALA A 960 -57.26 -27.31 14.24
N SER A 961 -57.44 -26.53 13.16
CA SER A 961 -58.76 -26.20 12.59
C SER A 961 -58.96 -26.71 11.16
N SER A 962 -57.93 -27.28 10.54
CA SER A 962 -58.03 -27.82 9.18
C SER A 962 -58.49 -29.27 9.20
N ILE A 963 -59.37 -29.63 8.27
CA ILE A 963 -59.76 -31.00 8.01
C ILE A 963 -58.83 -31.64 6.96
N GLY A 964 -58.48 -32.91 7.12
CA GLY A 964 -57.85 -33.69 6.05
C GLY A 964 -57.65 -35.16 6.37
N THR A 965 -56.96 -35.85 5.47
CA THR A 965 -56.70 -37.30 5.56
C THR A 965 -55.23 -37.57 5.79
N LEU A 966 -54.86 -38.25 6.88
CA LEU A 966 -53.48 -38.72 7.10
C LEU A 966 -53.40 -40.22 6.81
N THR A 967 -52.48 -40.61 5.94
CA THR A 967 -52.32 -41.99 5.47
C THR A 967 -51.11 -42.66 6.09
N PHE A 968 -51.23 -43.91 6.51
CA PHE A 968 -50.17 -44.76 7.02
C PHE A 968 -49.98 -45.97 6.09
N SER A 969 -48.74 -46.30 5.74
CA SER A 969 -48.46 -47.44 4.86
C SER A 969 -48.00 -48.69 5.62
N SER A 970 -47.99 -48.64 6.94
CA SER A 970 -47.46 -49.69 7.83
C SER A 970 -48.29 -49.75 9.13
N THR A 971 -47.78 -50.44 10.16
CA THR A 971 -48.46 -50.54 11.45
C THR A 971 -48.58 -49.20 12.15
N LEU A 972 -49.73 -48.93 12.77
CA LEU A 972 -49.98 -47.75 13.60
C LEU A 972 -50.35 -48.19 15.02
N ASP A 973 -49.49 -47.89 15.99
CA ASP A 973 -49.74 -48.11 17.41
C ASP A 973 -50.04 -46.78 18.11
N THR A 974 -51.22 -46.69 18.72
CA THR A 974 -51.72 -45.51 19.44
C THR A 974 -51.98 -45.81 20.91
N THR A 975 -51.40 -46.88 21.46
CA THR A 975 -51.61 -47.32 22.85
C THR A 975 -51.40 -46.17 23.84
N GLY A 976 -52.48 -45.72 24.47
CA GLY A 976 -52.48 -44.62 25.45
C GLY A 976 -52.27 -43.21 24.87
N ALA A 977 -52.32 -43.02 23.55
CA ALA A 977 -52.21 -41.72 22.87
C ALA A 977 -53.56 -40.98 22.78
N THR A 978 -53.54 -39.70 22.41
CA THR A 978 -54.74 -38.92 22.06
C THR A 978 -54.88 -38.83 20.54
N VAL A 979 -55.97 -39.38 19.99
CA VAL A 979 -56.34 -39.24 18.59
C VAL A 979 -57.29 -38.06 18.46
N SER A 980 -56.80 -36.95 17.89
CA SER A 980 -57.53 -35.69 17.75
C SER A 980 -58.01 -35.46 16.32
N LEU A 981 -59.33 -35.54 16.12
CA LEU A 981 -59.95 -35.44 14.79
C LEU A 981 -60.99 -34.31 14.76
N LYS A 982 -61.05 -33.60 13.64
CA LYS A 982 -62.01 -32.53 13.41
C LYS A 982 -63.17 -32.99 12.55
N LEU A 983 -64.34 -32.49 12.87
CA LEU A 983 -65.55 -32.56 12.06
C LEU A 983 -65.90 -31.14 11.61
N ASN A 984 -66.64 -31.01 10.52
CA ASN A 984 -67.25 -29.74 10.12
C ASN A 984 -68.72 -29.98 9.81
N SER A 985 -69.56 -29.64 10.77
CA SER A 985 -71.02 -29.73 10.65
C SER A 985 -71.64 -28.82 9.60
N THR A 986 -70.94 -27.77 9.17
CA THR A 986 -71.42 -26.87 8.11
C THR A 986 -71.20 -27.46 6.71
N GLY A 987 -70.12 -28.22 6.52
CA GLY A 987 -69.72 -28.78 5.22
C GLY A 987 -69.82 -30.31 5.09
N GLY A 988 -70.14 -31.03 6.18
CA GLY A 988 -70.17 -32.49 6.21
C GLY A 988 -68.80 -33.16 6.02
N THR A 989 -67.70 -32.41 6.14
CA THR A 989 -66.34 -32.93 6.02
C THR A 989 -65.80 -33.35 7.38
N PHE A 990 -64.83 -34.26 7.37
CA PHE A 990 -64.25 -34.83 8.57
C PHE A 990 -62.81 -35.26 8.33
N ASP A 991 -62.04 -35.28 9.41
CA ASP A 991 -60.72 -35.88 9.45
C ASP A 991 -60.80 -37.39 9.27
N LEU A 992 -59.87 -37.94 8.50
CA LEU A 992 -59.73 -39.38 8.30
C LEU A 992 -58.28 -39.82 8.58
N LEU A 993 -58.14 -40.85 9.40
CA LEU A 993 -56.90 -41.62 9.50
C LEU A 993 -57.07 -42.91 8.69
N THR A 994 -56.11 -43.23 7.83
CA THR A 994 -56.17 -44.48 7.06
C THR A 994 -54.84 -45.20 7.14
N SER A 995 -54.85 -46.52 7.29
CA SER A 995 -53.66 -47.36 7.39
C SER A 995 -53.79 -48.60 6.51
N SER A 996 -52.78 -48.90 5.69
CA SER A 996 -52.70 -50.21 5.01
C SER A 996 -52.19 -51.33 5.92
N GLY A 997 -51.67 -50.98 7.11
CA GLY A 997 -51.21 -51.93 8.13
C GLY A 997 -52.21 -52.09 9.28
N ALA A 998 -51.85 -52.95 10.24
CA ALA A 998 -52.63 -53.15 11.45
C ALA A 998 -52.60 -51.89 12.34
N VAL A 999 -53.74 -51.55 12.94
CA VAL A 999 -53.91 -50.42 13.85
C VAL A 999 -54.20 -50.94 15.26
N THR A 1000 -53.42 -50.50 16.24
CA THR A 1000 -53.62 -50.83 17.66
C THR A 1000 -54.09 -49.58 18.40
N LEU A 1001 -55.31 -49.62 18.95
CA LEU A 1001 -55.87 -48.52 19.74
C LEU A 1001 -55.38 -48.56 21.19
N GLY A 1002 -55.28 -49.75 21.81
CA GLY A 1002 -54.59 -49.93 23.09
C GLY A 1002 -54.94 -48.93 24.20
N SER A 1003 -56.22 -48.56 24.37
CA SER A 1003 -56.66 -47.49 25.30
C SER A 1003 -56.27 -46.06 24.87
N ALA A 1004 -56.22 -45.78 23.57
CA ALA A 1004 -56.16 -44.42 23.03
C ALA A 1004 -57.40 -43.61 23.44
N THR A 1005 -57.23 -42.29 23.62
CA THR A 1005 -58.33 -41.35 23.86
C THR A 1005 -58.73 -40.69 22.55
N LEU A 1006 -60.02 -40.76 22.19
CA LEU A 1006 -60.55 -40.04 21.04
C LEU A 1006 -60.98 -38.62 21.46
N SER A 1007 -60.41 -37.60 20.82
CA SER A 1007 -60.76 -36.19 21.02
C SER A 1007 -61.35 -35.64 19.74
N LEU A 1008 -62.66 -35.36 19.74
CA LEU A 1008 -63.36 -34.79 18.60
C LEU A 1008 -63.64 -33.30 18.83
N SER A 1009 -63.46 -32.49 17.78
CA SER A 1009 -63.87 -31.09 17.78
C SER A 1009 -64.64 -30.75 16.51
N ASP A 1010 -65.73 -30.00 16.65
CA ASP A 1010 -66.44 -29.43 15.49
C ASP A 1010 -65.87 -28.06 15.15
N THR A 1011 -65.42 -27.92 13.91
CA THR A 1011 -64.90 -26.68 13.32
C THR A 1011 -65.97 -25.87 12.61
N GLY A 1012 -67.15 -26.47 12.41
CA GLY A 1012 -68.34 -25.80 11.91
C GLY A 1012 -69.21 -25.24 13.04
N SER A 1013 -70.30 -24.59 12.64
CA SER A 1013 -71.32 -24.07 13.56
C SER A 1013 -72.72 -24.61 13.23
N GLY A 1014 -72.79 -25.65 12.40
CA GLY A 1014 -74.02 -26.27 11.93
C GLY A 1014 -74.48 -27.44 12.82
N SER A 1015 -75.54 -28.11 12.39
CA SER A 1015 -75.98 -29.36 13.00
C SER A 1015 -75.89 -30.50 11.99
N TRP A 1016 -75.44 -31.67 12.43
CA TRP A 1016 -75.45 -32.90 11.64
C TRP A 1016 -76.89 -33.44 11.55
N THR A 1017 -77.77 -32.73 10.85
CA THR A 1017 -79.18 -33.12 10.66
C THR A 1017 -79.40 -33.69 9.26
N GLY A 1018 -79.83 -34.95 9.16
CA GLY A 1018 -80.54 -35.43 7.96
C GLY A 1018 -79.82 -36.39 7.01
N THR A 1019 -78.66 -36.95 7.35
CA THR A 1019 -78.12 -38.10 6.62
C THR A 1019 -77.78 -39.23 7.58
N SER A 1020 -78.44 -40.37 7.44
CA SER A 1020 -78.12 -41.64 8.09
C SER A 1020 -76.83 -42.28 7.55
N SER A 1021 -75.82 -41.47 7.21
CA SER A 1021 -74.57 -41.91 6.60
C SER A 1021 -73.50 -42.03 7.69
N ALA A 1022 -73.26 -43.25 8.18
CA ALA A 1022 -72.06 -43.52 8.97
C ALA A 1022 -70.81 -43.11 8.18
N PHE A 1023 -69.86 -42.44 8.81
CA PHE A 1023 -68.59 -42.07 8.17
C PHE A 1023 -67.41 -42.62 8.97
N SER A 1024 -66.39 -43.12 8.27
CA SER A 1024 -65.19 -43.69 8.87
C SER A 1024 -64.23 -42.56 9.28
N ILE A 1025 -63.80 -42.59 10.54
CA ILE A 1025 -62.79 -41.67 11.08
C ILE A 1025 -61.40 -42.34 11.17
N LEU A 1026 -61.38 -43.68 11.10
CA LEU A 1026 -60.17 -44.48 11.11
C LEU A 1026 -60.39 -45.75 10.27
N HIS A 1027 -59.51 -45.99 9.32
CA HIS A 1027 -59.47 -47.20 8.50
C HIS A 1027 -58.13 -47.94 8.66
N GLY A 1028 -58.15 -49.27 8.70
CA GLY A 1028 -56.98 -50.13 8.88
C GLY A 1028 -57.14 -51.50 8.20
N SER A 1029 -56.05 -52.23 7.96
CA SER A 1029 -56.16 -53.63 7.48
C SER A 1029 -56.64 -54.60 8.56
N SER A 1030 -56.42 -54.23 9.83
CA SER A 1030 -57.10 -54.77 11.00
C SER A 1030 -57.05 -53.73 12.13
N ILE A 1031 -58.09 -53.66 12.96
CA ILE A 1031 -58.14 -52.77 14.12
C ILE A 1031 -58.24 -53.61 15.41
N ALA A 1032 -57.29 -53.38 16.33
CA ALA A 1032 -57.22 -54.06 17.62
C ALA A 1032 -57.52 -53.11 18.78
N GLY A 1033 -58.52 -53.47 19.60
CA GLY A 1033 -58.98 -52.70 20.76
C GLY A 1033 -60.04 -51.64 20.42
N THR A 1034 -60.45 -50.87 21.44
CA THR A 1034 -61.37 -49.74 21.32
C THR A 1034 -60.73 -48.48 21.93
N PHE A 1035 -61.29 -47.30 21.65
CA PHE A 1035 -60.94 -46.09 22.38
C PHE A 1035 -61.37 -46.20 23.86
N THR A 1036 -60.63 -45.54 24.76
CA THR A 1036 -60.85 -45.55 26.20
C THR A 1036 -62.24 -45.01 26.55
N GLY A 1037 -63.02 -45.81 27.29
CA GLY A 1037 -64.37 -45.45 27.72
C GLY A 1037 -65.43 -45.48 26.60
N LEU A 1038 -65.08 -45.93 25.40
CA LEU A 1038 -65.95 -45.94 24.22
C LEU A 1038 -66.00 -47.36 23.62
N SER A 1039 -66.76 -48.26 24.24
CA SER A 1039 -67.06 -49.57 23.63
C SER A 1039 -67.91 -49.42 22.38
N ASP A 1040 -68.02 -50.48 21.57
CA ASP A 1040 -68.91 -50.49 20.41
C ASP A 1040 -70.35 -50.10 20.77
N GLY A 1041 -70.94 -49.18 19.99
CA GLY A 1041 -72.27 -48.62 20.23
C GLY A 1041 -72.34 -47.49 21.27
N SER A 1042 -71.21 -47.04 21.83
CA SER A 1042 -71.21 -45.93 22.79
C SER A 1042 -71.62 -44.60 22.15
N SER A 1043 -72.30 -43.74 22.92
CA SER A 1043 -72.60 -42.37 22.50
C SER A 1043 -71.46 -41.41 22.87
N ILE A 1044 -71.11 -40.51 21.95
CA ILE A 1044 -70.14 -39.43 22.14
C ILE A 1044 -70.74 -38.11 21.65
N SER A 1045 -70.60 -37.05 22.43
CA SER A 1045 -71.11 -35.71 22.07
C SER A 1045 -69.97 -34.81 21.62
N VAL A 1046 -70.19 -34.05 20.55
CA VAL A 1046 -69.26 -33.06 20.00
C VAL A 1046 -70.05 -31.78 19.72
N GLY A 1047 -69.82 -30.75 20.53
CA GLY A 1047 -70.69 -29.57 20.53
C GLY A 1047 -72.14 -29.97 20.84
N SER A 1048 -73.09 -29.55 20.00
CA SER A 1048 -74.52 -29.90 20.12
C SER A 1048 -74.91 -31.22 19.42
N ASN A 1049 -73.97 -31.90 18.77
CA ASN A 1049 -74.22 -33.12 18.00
C ASN A 1049 -73.87 -34.36 18.83
N SER A 1050 -74.67 -35.42 18.75
CA SER A 1050 -74.39 -36.72 19.38
C SER A 1050 -74.18 -37.78 18.32
N PHE A 1051 -73.13 -38.58 18.47
CA PHE A 1051 -72.75 -39.65 17.56
C PHE A 1051 -72.71 -40.98 18.30
N THR A 1052 -73.04 -42.06 17.59
CA THR A 1052 -72.74 -43.42 18.03
C THR A 1052 -71.45 -43.86 17.35
N ILE A 1053 -70.50 -44.38 18.14
CA ILE A 1053 -69.24 -44.93 17.62
C ILE A 1053 -69.37 -46.43 17.41
N ASN A 1054 -68.93 -46.91 16.24
CA ASN A 1054 -68.93 -48.32 15.91
C ASN A 1054 -67.57 -48.80 15.42
N TYR A 1055 -67.23 -50.04 15.78
CA TYR A 1055 -65.96 -50.67 15.40
C TYR A 1055 -66.24 -51.90 14.53
N THR A 1056 -65.71 -51.91 13.32
CA THR A 1056 -65.60 -53.11 12.49
C THR A 1056 -64.17 -53.64 12.59
N GLY A 1057 -63.91 -54.85 12.09
CA GLY A 1057 -62.54 -55.38 12.04
C GLY A 1057 -61.55 -54.49 11.27
N THR A 1058 -62.03 -53.52 10.47
CA THR A 1058 -61.22 -52.66 9.60
C THR A 1058 -61.50 -51.16 9.74
N ASP A 1059 -62.61 -50.74 10.36
CA ASP A 1059 -63.04 -49.35 10.40
C ASP A 1059 -63.57 -48.92 11.78
N VAL A 1060 -63.36 -47.66 12.13
CA VAL A 1060 -64.09 -46.98 13.21
C VAL A 1060 -64.98 -45.92 12.58
N THR A 1061 -66.30 -46.08 12.75
CA THR A 1061 -67.30 -45.19 12.15
C THR A 1061 -68.04 -44.39 13.21
N LEU A 1062 -68.43 -43.17 12.84
CA LEU A 1062 -69.35 -42.33 13.60
C LEU A 1062 -70.67 -42.22 12.85
N THR A 1063 -71.77 -42.47 13.56
CA THR A 1063 -73.13 -42.32 13.02
C THR A 1063 -73.84 -41.21 13.80
N ALA A 1064 -74.28 -40.16 13.12
CA ALA A 1064 -75.03 -39.08 13.77
C ALA A 1064 -76.37 -39.61 14.29
N SER A 1065 -76.66 -39.37 15.57
CA SER A 1065 -77.92 -39.76 16.18
C SER A 1065 -78.98 -38.71 15.85
N ALA A 1066 -80.09 -39.11 15.22
CA ALA A 1066 -81.18 -38.18 14.92
C ALA A 1066 -81.72 -37.58 16.24
N ILE A 1067 -81.82 -36.25 16.31
CA ILE A 1067 -82.57 -35.58 17.36
C ILE A 1067 -84.05 -35.90 17.08
N PRO A 1068 -84.81 -36.49 18.02
CA PRO A 1068 -86.23 -36.75 17.79
C PRO A 1068 -86.95 -35.44 17.45
N GLU A 1069 -87.68 -35.41 16.34
CA GLU A 1069 -88.52 -34.25 16.04
C GLU A 1069 -89.51 -33.98 17.19
N PRO A 1070 -89.95 -32.72 17.40
CA PRO A 1070 -90.84 -32.33 18.51
C PRO A 1070 -92.13 -33.15 18.64
N ALA A 1071 -92.54 -33.89 17.59
CA ALA A 1071 -93.67 -34.81 17.63
C ALA A 1071 -93.52 -35.93 18.68
N THR A 1072 -92.30 -36.33 19.06
CA THR A 1072 -92.09 -37.34 20.10
C THR A 1072 -92.39 -36.82 21.51
N TYR A 1073 -92.18 -35.52 21.78
CA TYR A 1073 -92.64 -34.89 23.03
C TYR A 1073 -94.16 -34.68 23.05
N ALA A 1074 -94.79 -34.45 21.90
CA ALA A 1074 -96.26 -34.40 21.80
C ALA A 1074 -96.92 -35.75 22.14
N ALA A 1075 -96.26 -36.87 21.85
CA ALA A 1075 -96.75 -38.20 22.24
C ALA A 1075 -96.64 -38.45 23.75
N ILE A 1076 -95.60 -37.94 24.42
CA ILE A 1076 -95.43 -38.06 25.88
C ILE A 1076 -96.44 -37.16 26.64
N PHE A 1077 -96.71 -35.94 26.14
CA PHE A 1077 -97.77 -35.10 26.70
C PHE A 1077 -99.18 -35.63 26.35
N GLY A 1078 -99.36 -36.29 25.21
CA GLY A 1078 -100.62 -36.96 24.83
C GLY A 1078 -100.99 -38.14 25.73
N VAL A 1079 -100.00 -38.93 26.17
CA VAL A 1079 -100.21 -40.07 27.08
C VAL A 1079 -100.46 -39.61 28.52
N LEU A 1080 -99.83 -38.50 28.97
CA LEU A 1080 -100.14 -37.87 30.27
C LEU A 1080 -101.54 -37.23 30.30
N ALA A 1081 -102.04 -36.70 29.17
CA ALA A 1081 -103.41 -36.19 29.05
C ALA A 1081 -104.48 -37.31 29.06
N MET A 1082 -104.19 -38.49 28.50
CA MET A 1082 -105.11 -39.64 28.52
C MET A 1082 -105.19 -40.35 29.89
N ALA A 1083 -104.11 -40.32 30.69
CA ALA A 1083 -104.13 -40.81 32.06
C ALA A 1083 -104.97 -39.91 33.00
N GLY A 1084 -105.03 -38.59 32.74
CA GLY A 1084 -105.89 -37.65 33.47
C GLY A 1084 -107.39 -37.85 33.20
N ALA A 1085 -107.78 -38.19 31.97
CA ALA A 1085 -109.19 -38.35 31.58
C ALA A 1085 -109.86 -39.63 32.14
N CYS A 1086 -109.09 -40.70 32.41
CA CYS A 1086 -109.63 -41.94 32.99
C CYS A 1086 -109.86 -41.89 34.51
N TRP A 1087 -109.27 -40.91 35.22
CA TRP A 1087 -109.50 -40.73 36.68
C TRP A 1087 -110.78 -39.92 36.99
N GLN A 1088 -111.37 -39.23 36.01
CA GLN A 1088 -112.53 -38.35 36.21
C GLN A 1088 -113.92 -38.98 35.98
N ARG A 1089 -114.01 -40.28 35.59
CA ARG A 1089 -115.31 -40.95 35.31
C ARG A 1089 -115.74 -42.05 36.31
N ARG A 1090 -115.09 -42.17 37.48
CA ARG A 1090 -115.46 -43.17 38.52
C ARG A 1090 -115.70 -42.53 39.92
N ARG A 1091 -116.69 -41.64 40.01
CA ARG A 1091 -117.37 -41.10 41.22
C ARG A 1091 -118.40 -40.09 40.68
N VAL A 1092 -119.72 -40.16 40.81
CA VAL A 1092 -120.68 -40.78 41.73
C VAL A 1092 -122.05 -40.78 41.03
N ALA A 1093 -122.87 -41.81 41.25
CA ALA A 1093 -124.33 -41.74 41.08
C ALA A 1093 -125.01 -42.27 42.37
N VAL A 1094 -125.75 -41.37 43.05
CA VAL A 1094 -127.11 -41.55 43.66
C VAL A 1094 -127.22 -42.35 44.98
N PRO A 1095 -128.23 -42.17 45.90
CA PRO A 1095 -129.35 -41.19 46.03
C PRO A 1095 -129.48 -40.46 47.40
N VAL A 1096 -130.09 -39.26 47.41
CA VAL A 1096 -131.37 -38.81 48.04
C VAL A 1096 -131.49 -37.31 47.74
#